data_AF-A0A402BA64-F1
#
_entry.id   AF-A0A402BA64-F1
#
_cell.length_a   1.000
_cell.length_b   1.000
_cell.length_c   1.000
_cell.angle_alpha   90.00
_cell.angle_beta   90.00
_cell.angle_gamma   90.00
#
_symmetry.space_group_name_H-M   'P 1'
#
loop_
_entity.id
_entity.type
_entity.pdbx_description
1 polymer ?
#
loop_
_entity_poly.entity_id
_entity_poly.type
_entity_poly.pdbx_seq_one_letter_code
_entity_poly.pdbx_strand_id
1 'polypeptide(L)'
;MPTDTFELFYAYADEDKQLLKKVNKHLSLLVRQNLISTWSSQDISAGTLWDQELRAHLMTADIILLLVSADFIASDYCYSVEAQEALRRHDAGEARVIPILLHPCDWEDAPFAKLAPLPNNRKPVKMWSNEDAALTNVAKGIRKVVNQLHGTDDPDTEAETKSNKKNARGGEAGRKNMARTPQNIDRNYLKKIVRQYYTELKDYQEVANYELGLRAAFQNMLSAVARHCGWSLAPEMTIDRIRPDGVVLDEFRIRRGYWEAKGPKVNLDEEIRKKIATGYPLTNTLFEDSKRAVLYQGKRSTPNEYDLLDANRVIDLLRDFFTYVEPDIENFEEAVEEFKERIPENAQALLNIIKDEHKLNKKFQDSFATFAEVCRTSLDPKMNDAAIDEMLVQHLLTERLFRTVFNNPDFVNNNIIASEIEKVVRALASRSFNRNEFLKTLDRFYVAIERAAIERESWSARQEFLNTVYERFFQSFSAKQADTHGIVYTPQEIVDFMVESVDEVLKREFGKSIETPGVKILDPATGTGNFIVNIIRRIDEFNLEKKYKEDLFCNEIMLLPYYISSLNIEHEYYAKMGQYEPFEGICFADTLELAEGQQMALEMFVEENTTRVKREKEADVMVVIGNPPYNAWQKSENDNNKNRKYPIIDARVRETYAKDSQASNKIALGDVYVKFFRWAVDRLGNRDGIVCLVTNNSFIDQIAFDGMRKHLQKHFTQIYHVDLHGNVVKNPKLSGTTHNVFGIKLGVGITLAVRNSKAVQSTLKYHRVPEYWRKTEKLASLSKSKSINGINWLDLHPDERNTWITEGMKVEYSSFPPLGTKDSKSSLVESENTIFKTYGGGVKTNRDPWVYDFDEENLEKKLQTIIDTYNADLDRWNNKARTDLEIDSFVTSDDKKIKWSETLKKSLLNGKRLSFVRQNIRDCIYRPFVRQYLYFDSLLNERQYLLRSFFPTQESKNTAICTIGPGADHLTFLAVNTIVDVKCGINGNSTIQCFPFYTYSNDGINHRENITDWALKQFQEKYGSEVSKWDIFHYVYGLLHHPQYRALYKENLKRDLPHIPLVLSQEAFEACVSVGKQLMELHVNYEQAEEYPLELVADKNIPFVQRLRVEKMKLAADKRSLVYSQGLTIAGIPQECFEYRLGNRSALEWVIDQYQVSTDKRSGIESDPNRLDDPQYILRLIKQVITVSVKTVELVKELAEAVTAEDWLGESVNVSESLLSTDGVVQE
;
A
#
# COMPACT_ATOMS: atom_id res chain seq x y z
N MET A 1 -1.38 27.83 38.68
CA MET A 1 -2.62 28.60 38.98
C MET A 1 -3.45 27.76 39.93
N PRO A 2 -4.27 28.34 40.83
CA PRO A 2 -5.24 27.53 41.57
C PRO A 2 -6.18 26.92 40.53
N THR A 3 -6.24 25.60 40.43
CA THR A 3 -7.26 24.92 39.61
C THR A 3 -8.59 25.08 40.34
N ASP A 4 -9.50 25.89 39.78
CA ASP A 4 -10.83 26.11 40.34
C ASP A 4 -11.57 24.78 40.51
N THR A 5 -11.76 24.33 41.74
CA THR A 5 -12.46 23.06 42.00
C THR A 5 -13.96 23.26 41.75
N PHE A 6 -14.54 22.52 40.80
CA PHE A 6 -15.97 22.64 40.49
C PHE A 6 -16.85 21.96 41.54
N GLU A 7 -17.92 22.61 41.96
CA GLU A 7 -18.90 22.05 42.90
C GLU A 7 -19.91 21.14 42.14
N LEU A 8 -20.04 19.90 42.61
CA LEU A 8 -20.93 18.88 42.06
C LEU A 8 -22.14 18.67 42.98
N PHE A 9 -23.33 18.85 42.42
CA PHE A 9 -24.61 18.56 43.08
C PHE A 9 -25.30 17.34 42.46
N TYR A 10 -25.94 16.52 43.30
CA TYR A 10 -26.72 15.36 42.87
C TYR A 10 -28.21 15.59 43.11
N ALA A 11 -29.01 15.57 42.04
CA ALA A 11 -30.46 15.44 42.14
C ALA A 11 -30.83 13.95 41.98
N TYR A 12 -31.40 13.35 43.01
CA TYR A 12 -31.66 11.91 43.06
C TYR A 12 -32.84 11.59 43.99
N ALA A 13 -33.59 10.53 43.68
CA ALA A 13 -34.61 10.01 44.59
C ALA A 13 -33.97 9.20 45.73
N ASP A 14 -34.60 9.17 46.90
CA ASP A 14 -34.06 8.51 48.09
C ASP A 14 -33.77 7.01 47.89
N GLU A 15 -34.49 6.39 46.96
CA GLU A 15 -34.36 5.00 46.52
C GLU A 15 -33.02 4.74 45.78
N ASP A 16 -32.44 5.75 45.14
CA ASP A 16 -31.21 5.65 44.36
C ASP A 16 -29.92 5.82 45.19
N LYS A 17 -30.04 5.99 46.52
CA LYS A 17 -28.93 6.24 47.46
C LYS A 17 -27.77 5.25 47.32
N GLN A 18 -28.06 3.97 47.07
CA GLN A 18 -27.01 2.95 46.96
C GLN A 18 -26.15 3.14 45.69
N LEU A 19 -26.77 3.54 44.58
CA LEU A 19 -26.05 3.79 43.33
C LEU A 19 -25.29 5.11 43.37
N LEU A 20 -25.85 6.14 44.02
CA LEU A 20 -25.12 7.38 44.31
C LEU A 20 -23.80 7.12 45.04
N LYS A 21 -23.81 6.24 46.06
CA LYS A 21 -22.57 5.86 46.79
C LYS A 21 -21.52 5.23 45.86
N LYS A 22 -21.95 4.43 44.89
CA LYS A 22 -21.04 3.80 43.92
C LYS A 22 -20.53 4.81 42.90
N VAL A 23 -21.37 5.71 42.39
CA VAL A 23 -20.95 6.83 41.53
C VAL A 23 -19.87 7.65 42.24
N ASN A 24 -20.11 8.06 43.49
CA ASN A 24 -19.12 8.78 44.31
C ASN A 24 -17.79 8.02 44.45
N LYS A 25 -17.83 6.69 44.65
CA LYS A 25 -16.62 5.86 44.73
C LYS A 25 -15.80 5.92 43.45
N HIS A 26 -16.45 5.87 42.28
CA HIS A 26 -15.80 5.94 40.97
C HIS A 26 -15.30 7.37 40.63
N LEU A 27 -15.91 8.40 41.22
CA LEU A 27 -15.47 9.79 41.10
C LEU A 27 -14.34 10.17 42.08
N SER A 28 -13.97 9.29 43.01
CA SER A 28 -12.96 9.58 44.05
C SER A 28 -11.61 10.06 43.52
N LEU A 29 -11.20 9.63 42.32
CA LEU A 29 -9.96 10.12 41.70
C LEU A 29 -10.05 11.59 41.27
N LEU A 30 -11.21 12.03 40.76
CA LEU A 30 -11.44 13.44 40.40
C LEU A 30 -11.45 14.32 41.64
N VAL A 31 -12.06 13.84 42.73
CA VAL A 31 -12.04 14.52 44.04
C VAL A 31 -10.61 14.62 44.59
N ARG A 32 -9.83 13.54 44.56
CA ARG A 32 -8.42 13.54 45.02
C ARG A 32 -7.51 14.43 44.19
N GLN A 33 -7.85 14.63 42.92
CA GLN A 33 -7.15 15.56 42.03
C GLN A 33 -7.60 17.01 42.21
N ASN A 34 -8.52 17.28 43.14
CA ASN A 34 -9.10 18.59 43.43
C ASN A 34 -9.79 19.24 42.21
N LEU A 35 -10.29 18.40 41.29
CA LEU A 35 -10.98 18.81 40.08
C LEU A 35 -12.48 19.02 40.31
N ILE A 36 -13.05 18.27 41.25
CA ILE A 36 -14.45 18.41 41.69
C ILE A 36 -14.52 18.31 43.22
N SER A 37 -15.51 18.98 43.79
CA SER A 37 -15.96 18.77 45.17
C SER A 37 -17.39 18.24 45.13
N THR A 38 -17.70 17.24 45.95
CA THR A 38 -19.02 16.61 45.96
C THR A 38 -19.77 17.01 47.22
N TRP A 39 -20.99 17.50 47.06
CA TRP A 39 -21.91 17.74 48.18
C TRP A 39 -23.20 16.95 47.97
N SER A 40 -23.80 16.44 49.05
CA SER A 40 -25.09 15.76 48.98
C SER A 40 -26.02 16.19 50.12
N SER A 41 -27.32 15.98 49.95
CA SER A 41 -28.34 16.22 50.98
C SER A 41 -28.11 15.49 52.31
N GLN A 42 -27.19 14.52 52.36
CA GLN A 42 -26.80 13.79 53.57
C GLN A 42 -25.79 14.53 54.45
N ASP A 43 -25.21 15.62 53.95
CA ASP A 43 -24.20 16.43 54.64
C ASP A 43 -24.82 17.58 55.47
N ILE A 44 -26.15 17.71 55.48
CA ILE A 44 -26.91 18.73 56.22
C ILE A 44 -26.91 18.42 57.73
N SER A 45 -26.48 19.38 58.55
CA SER A 45 -26.41 19.24 60.00
C SER A 45 -27.79 19.27 60.67
N ALA A 46 -27.98 18.53 61.76
CA ALA A 46 -29.25 18.53 62.51
C ALA A 46 -29.56 19.93 63.08
N GLY A 47 -30.65 20.54 62.64
CA GLY A 47 -31.12 21.85 63.11
C GLY A 47 -31.19 22.96 62.05
N THR A 48 -30.67 22.73 60.82
CA THR A 48 -30.84 23.65 59.68
C THR A 48 -32.12 23.38 58.88
N LEU A 49 -32.64 24.41 58.22
CA LEU A 49 -33.79 24.30 57.31
C LEU A 49 -33.35 23.59 56.02
N TRP A 50 -33.62 22.28 55.96
CA TRP A 50 -33.20 21.37 54.88
C TRP A 50 -33.42 21.91 53.45
N ASP A 51 -34.58 22.51 53.16
CA ASP A 51 -34.91 23.09 51.84
C ASP A 51 -34.07 24.33 51.50
N GLN A 52 -33.65 25.14 52.48
CA GLN A 52 -32.83 26.33 52.24
C GLN A 52 -31.37 25.96 51.90
N GLU A 53 -30.82 24.98 52.59
CA GLU A 53 -29.43 24.53 52.37
C GLU A 53 -29.30 23.73 51.07
N LEU A 54 -30.28 22.85 50.78
CA LEU A 54 -30.37 22.11 49.52
C LEU A 54 -30.48 23.05 48.30
N ARG A 55 -31.33 24.09 48.39
CA ARG A 55 -31.44 25.11 47.33
C ARG A 55 -30.19 25.95 47.20
N ALA A 56 -29.50 26.28 48.30
CA ALA A 56 -28.26 27.04 48.23
C ALA A 56 -27.20 26.30 47.39
N HIS A 57 -26.96 25.02 47.67
CA HIS A 57 -26.02 24.19 46.90
C HIS A 57 -26.50 23.93 45.47
N LEU A 58 -27.80 23.74 45.24
CA LEU A 58 -28.34 23.64 43.88
C LEU A 58 -28.16 24.94 43.08
N MET A 59 -28.12 26.11 43.73
CA MET A 59 -27.92 27.41 43.10
C MET A 59 -26.44 27.81 42.92
N THR A 60 -25.53 27.21 43.69
CA THR A 60 -24.07 27.46 43.56
C THR A 60 -23.33 26.42 42.74
N ALA A 61 -23.86 25.20 42.61
CA ALA A 61 -23.16 24.12 41.92
C ALA A 61 -22.81 24.45 40.45
N ASP A 62 -21.61 24.07 40.05
CA ASP A 62 -21.10 24.23 38.68
C ASP A 62 -21.54 23.06 37.78
N ILE A 63 -21.65 21.86 38.35
CA ILE A 63 -22.08 20.65 37.66
C ILE A 63 -23.21 20.00 38.45
N ILE A 64 -24.32 19.68 37.77
CA ILE A 64 -25.50 19.06 38.37
C ILE A 64 -25.76 17.72 37.70
N LEU A 65 -25.74 16.63 38.48
CA LEU A 65 -26.02 15.28 38.00
C LEU A 65 -27.45 14.89 38.32
N LEU A 66 -28.25 14.57 37.29
CA LEU A 66 -29.59 14.02 37.46
C LEU A 66 -29.47 12.49 37.47
N LEU A 67 -29.69 11.84 38.61
CA LEU A 67 -29.65 10.39 38.70
C LEU A 67 -31.01 9.82 38.25
N VAL A 68 -31.11 9.51 36.95
CA VAL A 68 -32.37 9.17 36.30
C VAL A 68 -32.73 7.70 36.56
N SER A 69 -33.86 7.52 37.22
CA SER A 69 -34.55 6.27 37.51
C SER A 69 -36.07 6.48 37.39
N ALA A 70 -36.86 5.42 37.51
CA ALA A 70 -38.32 5.56 37.57
C ALA A 70 -38.76 6.35 38.81
N ASP A 71 -38.08 6.16 39.95
CA ASP A 71 -38.37 6.85 41.21
C ASP A 71 -38.00 8.35 41.14
N PHE A 72 -36.89 8.68 40.46
CA PHE A 72 -36.52 10.07 40.18
C PHE A 72 -37.59 10.81 39.37
N ILE A 73 -38.15 10.16 38.34
CA ILE A 73 -39.21 10.75 37.50
C ILE A 73 -40.53 10.87 38.26
N ALA A 74 -40.83 9.93 39.15
CA ALA A 74 -42.06 9.93 39.95
C ALA A 74 -42.05 10.93 41.11
N SER A 75 -40.89 11.45 41.52
CA SER A 75 -40.75 12.41 42.62
C SER A 75 -41.12 13.82 42.18
N ASP A 76 -42.24 14.36 42.68
CA ASP A 76 -42.70 15.73 42.41
C ASP A 76 -41.62 16.77 42.76
N TYR A 77 -40.84 16.53 43.81
CA TYR A 77 -39.78 17.44 44.23
C TYR A 77 -38.54 17.34 43.33
N CYS A 78 -38.01 16.14 43.08
CA CYS A 78 -36.80 15.98 42.27
C CYS A 78 -37.04 16.31 40.79
N TYR A 79 -38.18 15.89 40.23
CA TYR A 79 -38.48 16.11 38.82
C TYR A 79 -39.02 17.50 38.54
N SER A 80 -39.97 18.00 39.36
CA SER A 80 -40.64 19.28 39.05
C SER A 80 -39.97 20.50 39.67
N VAL A 81 -39.13 20.33 40.71
CA VAL A 81 -38.41 21.45 41.35
C VAL A 81 -36.93 21.40 41.00
N GLU A 82 -36.21 20.35 41.39
CA GLU A 82 -34.74 20.31 41.23
C GLU A 82 -34.32 20.19 39.76
N ALA A 83 -34.93 19.31 38.98
CA ALA A 83 -34.59 19.14 37.57
C ALA A 83 -34.99 20.35 36.71
N GLN A 84 -36.11 21.02 37.02
CA GLN A 84 -36.50 22.25 36.31
C GLN A 84 -35.53 23.40 36.58
N GLU A 85 -35.14 23.62 37.84
CA GLU A 85 -34.18 24.67 38.17
C GLU A 85 -32.78 24.35 37.62
N ALA A 86 -32.35 23.08 37.69
CA ALA A 86 -31.11 22.63 37.08
C ALA A 86 -31.09 22.91 35.57
N LEU A 87 -32.17 22.59 34.85
CA LEU A 87 -32.30 22.86 33.42
C LEU A 87 -32.33 24.36 33.11
N ARG A 88 -32.98 25.18 33.96
CA ARG A 88 -32.96 26.65 33.82
C ARG A 88 -31.53 27.19 33.90
N ARG A 89 -30.76 26.74 34.91
CA ARG A 89 -29.34 27.11 35.07
C ARG A 89 -28.49 26.60 33.91
N HIS A 90 -28.79 25.42 33.38
CA HIS A 90 -28.11 24.88 32.20
C HIS A 90 -28.35 25.71 30.94
N ASP A 91 -29.61 26.03 30.66
CA ASP A 91 -29.99 26.83 29.49
C ASP A 91 -29.47 28.28 29.60
N ALA A 92 -29.30 28.81 30.83
CA ALA A 92 -28.67 30.10 31.10
C ALA A 92 -27.12 30.09 31.06
N GLY A 93 -26.49 28.90 30.96
CA GLY A 93 -25.04 28.74 31.01
C GLY A 93 -24.42 28.91 32.40
N GLU A 94 -25.24 28.91 33.46
CA GLU A 94 -24.84 29.08 34.86
C GLU A 94 -24.37 27.77 35.53
N ALA A 95 -24.74 26.61 34.97
CA ALA A 95 -24.29 25.28 35.42
C ALA A 95 -24.30 24.26 34.27
N ARG A 96 -23.56 23.15 34.40
CA ARG A 96 -23.61 22.03 33.45
C ARG A 96 -24.44 20.88 34.01
N VAL A 97 -25.58 20.58 33.38
CA VAL A 97 -26.44 19.46 33.77
C VAL A 97 -26.10 18.20 32.97
N ILE A 98 -26.00 17.06 33.64
CA ILE A 98 -25.71 15.75 33.03
C ILE A 98 -26.69 14.69 33.56
N PRO A 99 -27.56 14.12 32.70
CA PRO A 99 -28.38 12.97 33.09
C PRO A 99 -27.53 11.70 33.19
N ILE A 100 -27.64 10.97 34.30
CA ILE A 100 -27.01 9.68 34.55
C ILE A 100 -28.08 8.60 34.60
N LEU A 101 -28.13 7.73 33.60
CA LEU A 101 -29.13 6.66 33.51
C LEU A 101 -28.76 5.52 34.45
N LEU A 102 -29.46 5.39 35.57
CA LEU A 102 -29.21 4.36 36.56
C LEU A 102 -29.97 3.08 36.23
N HIS A 103 -31.27 3.22 36.03
CA HIS A 103 -32.23 2.13 35.79
C HIS A 103 -32.90 2.29 34.41
N PRO A 104 -33.36 1.21 33.78
CA PRO A 104 -34.24 1.32 32.62
C PRO A 104 -35.56 1.99 33.03
N CYS A 105 -35.83 3.15 32.47
CA CYS A 105 -37.08 3.90 32.63
C CYS A 105 -37.40 4.69 31.35
N ASP A 106 -38.63 5.16 31.22
CA ASP A 106 -39.07 5.99 30.10
C ASP A 106 -38.67 7.45 30.32
N TRP A 107 -37.47 7.83 29.86
CA TRP A 107 -36.91 9.17 30.05
C TRP A 107 -36.76 9.94 28.73
N GLU A 108 -36.99 9.31 27.58
CA GLU A 108 -36.64 9.87 26.25
C GLU A 108 -37.50 11.10 25.87
N ASP A 109 -38.67 11.24 26.50
CA ASP A 109 -39.56 12.40 26.34
C ASP A 109 -39.48 13.41 27.51
N ALA A 110 -38.58 13.20 28.48
CA ALA A 110 -38.42 14.10 29.61
C ALA A 110 -37.76 15.45 29.20
N PRO A 111 -37.99 16.57 29.92
CA PRO A 111 -37.38 17.87 29.60
C PRO A 111 -35.84 17.87 29.52
N PHE A 112 -35.17 16.97 30.24
CA PHE A 112 -33.71 16.80 30.20
C PHE A 112 -33.23 15.82 29.11
N ALA A 113 -34.12 15.17 28.36
CA ALA A 113 -33.74 14.21 27.30
C ALA A 113 -33.01 14.85 26.11
N LYS A 114 -33.13 16.18 25.97
CA LYS A 114 -32.33 16.98 25.02
C LYS A 114 -30.83 16.98 25.33
N LEU A 115 -30.43 16.59 26.55
CA LEU A 115 -29.04 16.53 26.99
C LEU A 115 -28.45 15.14 26.73
N ALA A 116 -27.16 15.07 26.41
CA ALA A 116 -26.46 13.80 26.23
C ALA A 116 -26.30 13.10 27.59
N PRO A 117 -26.86 11.89 27.79
CA PRO A 117 -26.77 11.19 29.06
C PRO A 117 -25.47 10.40 29.18
N LEU A 118 -25.12 10.01 30.41
CA LEU A 118 -24.13 8.98 30.70
C LEU A 118 -24.82 7.72 31.26
N PRO A 119 -24.33 6.50 30.97
CA PRO A 119 -23.16 6.16 30.14
C PRO A 119 -23.31 6.53 28.65
N ASN A 120 -22.20 6.77 27.94
CA ASN A 120 -22.19 7.31 26.55
C ASN A 120 -22.96 6.45 25.53
N ASN A 121 -23.14 5.16 25.79
CA ASN A 121 -23.90 4.25 24.93
C ASN A 121 -25.41 4.26 25.22
N ARG A 122 -25.90 5.19 26.07
CA ARG A 122 -27.30 5.33 26.50
C ARG A 122 -27.89 4.10 27.20
N LYS A 123 -27.06 3.13 27.57
CA LYS A 123 -27.49 1.93 28.29
C LYS A 123 -27.42 2.20 29.80
N PRO A 124 -28.54 2.10 30.55
CA PRO A 124 -28.56 2.36 31.99
C PRO A 124 -27.56 1.48 32.74
N VAL A 125 -26.95 2.02 33.81
CA VAL A 125 -25.90 1.35 34.60
C VAL A 125 -26.28 -0.08 34.99
N LYS A 126 -27.54 -0.32 35.39
CA LYS A 126 -28.03 -1.66 35.76
C LYS A 126 -28.16 -2.68 34.63
N MET A 127 -28.14 -2.25 33.37
CA MET A 127 -28.22 -3.17 32.23
C MET A 127 -26.84 -3.58 31.71
N TRP A 128 -25.75 -3.01 32.21
CA TRP A 128 -24.41 -3.45 31.87
C TRP A 128 -24.11 -4.80 32.52
N SER A 129 -23.43 -5.68 31.79
CA SER A 129 -22.94 -6.96 32.33
C SER A 129 -21.95 -6.75 33.49
N ASN A 130 -21.27 -5.61 33.51
CA ASN A 130 -20.42 -5.16 34.61
C ASN A 130 -20.77 -3.71 35.01
N GLU A 131 -21.34 -3.54 36.21
CA GLU A 131 -21.76 -2.24 36.76
C GLU A 131 -20.57 -1.29 36.98
N ASP A 132 -19.39 -1.80 37.37
CA ASP A 132 -18.18 -0.98 37.58
C ASP A 132 -17.61 -0.45 36.25
N ALA A 133 -17.75 -1.20 35.15
CA ALA A 133 -17.40 -0.72 33.82
C ALA A 133 -18.31 0.43 33.36
N ALA A 134 -19.61 0.33 33.68
CA ALA A 134 -20.58 1.39 33.41
C ALA A 134 -20.26 2.66 34.21
N LEU A 135 -19.98 2.52 35.50
CA LEU A 135 -19.62 3.64 36.38
C LEU A 135 -18.25 4.24 36.04
N THR A 136 -17.32 3.43 35.54
CA THR A 136 -16.05 3.92 34.97
C THR A 136 -16.30 4.77 33.71
N ASN A 137 -17.25 4.36 32.86
CA ASN A 137 -17.65 5.14 31.69
C ASN A 137 -18.27 6.50 32.13
N VAL A 138 -19.13 6.48 33.14
CA VAL A 138 -19.69 7.70 33.76
C VAL A 138 -18.59 8.62 34.29
N ALA A 139 -17.62 8.09 35.05
CA ALA A 139 -16.52 8.88 35.60
C ALA A 139 -15.61 9.48 34.52
N LYS A 140 -15.32 8.74 33.45
CA LYS A 140 -14.58 9.25 32.29
C LYS A 140 -15.36 10.35 31.56
N GLY A 141 -16.67 10.19 31.41
CA GLY A 141 -17.55 11.21 30.83
C GLY A 141 -17.54 12.51 31.64
N ILE A 142 -17.68 12.42 32.96
CA ILE A 142 -17.62 13.59 33.86
C ILE A 142 -16.24 14.26 33.80
N ARG A 143 -15.15 13.48 33.78
CA ARG A 143 -13.78 14.02 33.60
C ARG A 143 -13.64 14.84 32.31
N LYS A 144 -14.20 14.35 31.20
CA LYS A 144 -14.19 15.07 29.92
C LYS A 144 -14.93 16.41 30.01
N VAL A 145 -16.07 16.44 30.71
CA VAL A 145 -16.79 17.69 30.98
C VAL A 145 -15.99 18.65 31.86
N VAL A 146 -15.35 18.15 32.92
CA VAL A 146 -14.51 18.98 33.80
C VAL A 146 -13.32 19.57 33.06
N ASN A 147 -12.65 18.78 32.20
CA ASN A 147 -11.55 19.26 31.36
C ASN A 147 -12.01 20.36 30.39
N GLN A 148 -13.20 20.22 29.79
CA GLN A 148 -13.81 21.24 28.94
C GLN A 148 -14.08 22.54 29.71
N LEU A 149 -14.61 22.45 30.93
CA LEU A 149 -14.87 23.63 31.77
C LEU A 149 -13.58 24.33 32.22
N HIS A 150 -12.47 23.60 32.38
CA HIS A 150 -11.14 24.15 32.65
C HIS A 150 -10.44 24.79 31.44
N GLY A 151 -11.00 24.69 30.24
CA GLY A 151 -10.33 25.14 29.01
C GLY A 151 -9.08 24.33 28.67
N THR A 152 -8.89 23.15 29.29
CA THR A 152 -7.84 22.21 28.92
C THR A 152 -8.41 21.24 27.91
N ASP A 153 -8.40 21.62 26.63
CA ASP A 153 -8.81 20.76 25.53
C ASP A 153 -7.96 19.48 25.51
N ASP A 154 -8.60 18.37 25.85
CA ASP A 154 -8.10 17.02 25.62
C ASP A 154 -8.11 16.81 24.08
N PRO A 155 -6.95 16.57 23.43
CA PRO A 155 -6.82 16.53 21.97
C PRO A 155 -7.70 15.47 21.27
N ASP A 156 -8.37 14.60 22.03
CA ASP A 156 -9.28 13.59 21.51
C ASP A 156 -10.75 14.05 21.37
N THR A 157 -11.11 15.29 21.74
CA THR A 157 -12.54 15.69 21.80
C THR A 157 -13.07 16.39 20.54
N GLU A 158 -12.22 17.02 19.71
CA GLU A 158 -12.68 17.60 18.44
C GLU A 158 -12.95 16.56 17.33
N ALA A 159 -12.52 15.31 17.54
CA ALA A 159 -12.71 14.22 16.58
C ALA A 159 -14.12 13.60 16.59
N GLU A 160 -14.82 13.60 17.72
CA GLU A 160 -16.11 12.88 17.84
C GLU A 160 -17.33 13.72 17.43
N THR A 161 -17.30 15.05 17.60
CA THR A 161 -18.50 15.88 17.38
C THR A 161 -18.69 16.36 15.92
N LYS A 162 -17.64 16.31 15.09
CA LYS A 162 -17.75 16.51 13.62
C LYS A 162 -18.07 15.22 12.85
N SER A 163 -18.00 14.06 13.51
CA SER A 163 -18.25 12.73 12.93
C SER A 163 -19.74 12.44 12.67
N ASN A 164 -20.65 12.95 13.52
CA ASN A 164 -22.06 12.55 13.46
C ASN A 164 -22.98 13.36 12.52
N LYS A 165 -22.45 14.24 11.66
CA LYS A 165 -23.26 14.92 10.61
C LYS A 165 -22.67 14.91 9.19
N LYS A 166 -21.53 14.23 8.95
CA LYS A 166 -20.96 14.06 7.60
C LYS A 166 -20.92 12.62 7.08
N ASN A 167 -21.37 11.64 7.85
CA ASN A 167 -21.51 10.25 7.39
C ASN A 167 -22.85 9.98 6.67
N ALA A 168 -23.22 10.88 5.78
CA ALA A 168 -24.22 10.61 4.76
C ALA A 168 -23.66 11.07 3.42
N ARG A 169 -23.21 10.08 2.62
CA ARG A 169 -22.80 10.13 1.20
C ARG A 169 -21.30 10.26 0.93
N GLY A 170 -20.68 9.09 0.77
CA GLY A 170 -19.65 8.83 -0.24
C GLY A 170 -18.21 9.05 0.21
N GLY A 171 -17.54 7.96 0.63
CA GLY A 171 -16.08 7.96 0.75
C GLY A 171 -15.46 7.14 1.88
N GLU A 172 -15.97 5.94 2.20
CA GLU A 172 -15.34 5.06 3.19
C GLU A 172 -15.32 3.57 2.78
N ALA A 173 -15.27 3.28 1.47
CA ALA A 173 -14.95 1.94 1.00
C ALA A 173 -13.41 1.81 0.89
N GLY A 174 -12.73 1.42 1.98
CA GLY A 174 -11.30 1.07 1.86
C GLY A 174 -10.41 1.09 3.10
N ARG A 175 -10.93 1.30 4.32
CA ARG A 175 -10.14 1.06 5.55
C ARG A 175 -10.88 0.12 6.50
N LYS A 176 -10.20 -0.99 6.77
CA LYS A 176 -10.62 -2.23 7.42
C LYS A 176 -11.10 -2.00 8.87
N ASN A 177 -12.38 -2.22 9.12
CA ASN A 177 -12.89 -2.89 10.32
C ASN A 177 -13.52 -4.23 9.85
N MET A 178 -12.68 -5.14 9.33
CA MET A 178 -13.13 -6.34 8.59
C MET A 178 -13.16 -7.64 9.38
N ALA A 179 -12.79 -7.62 10.67
CA ALA A 179 -12.67 -8.83 11.48
C ALA A 179 -13.96 -9.25 12.20
N ARG A 180 -14.96 -8.38 12.26
CA ARG A 180 -16.17 -8.61 13.06
C ARG A 180 -17.31 -9.06 12.18
N THR A 181 -18.11 -9.99 12.69
CA THR A 181 -19.43 -10.22 12.09
C THR A 181 -20.18 -8.90 12.01
N PRO A 182 -20.77 -8.53 10.85
CA PRO A 182 -21.49 -7.28 10.72
C PRO A 182 -22.55 -7.16 11.80
N GLN A 183 -22.46 -6.13 12.64
CA GLN A 183 -23.52 -5.86 13.63
C GLN A 183 -24.81 -5.37 12.96
N ASN A 184 -24.69 -4.83 11.75
CA ASN A 184 -25.81 -4.42 10.92
C ASN A 184 -25.36 -4.38 9.45
N ILE A 185 -26.32 -4.50 8.53
CA ILE A 185 -26.12 -4.32 7.09
C ILE A 185 -27.08 -3.23 6.63
N ASP A 186 -26.60 -2.28 5.82
CA ASP A 186 -27.43 -1.19 5.33
C ASP A 186 -28.70 -1.72 4.65
N ARG A 187 -29.85 -1.37 5.23
CA ARG A 187 -31.17 -1.80 4.74
C ARG A 187 -31.43 -1.33 3.31
N ASN A 188 -30.88 -0.18 2.89
CA ASN A 188 -31.04 0.29 1.50
C ASN A 188 -30.23 -0.56 0.53
N TYR A 189 -29.04 -1.00 0.92
CA TYR A 189 -28.26 -1.98 0.16
C TYR A 189 -29.00 -3.31 0.04
N LEU A 190 -29.50 -3.87 1.15
CA LEU A 190 -30.29 -5.12 1.11
C LEU A 190 -31.53 -4.99 0.22
N LYS A 191 -32.27 -3.87 0.28
CA LYS A 191 -33.39 -3.58 -0.64
C LYS A 191 -32.97 -3.63 -2.11
N LYS A 192 -31.80 -3.09 -2.45
CA LYS A 192 -31.26 -3.12 -3.82
C LYS A 192 -30.97 -4.55 -4.27
N ILE A 193 -30.29 -5.33 -3.42
CA ILE A 193 -29.93 -6.73 -3.72
C ILE A 193 -31.17 -7.61 -3.85
N VAL A 194 -32.15 -7.48 -2.95
CA VAL A 194 -33.41 -8.23 -3.03
C VAL A 194 -34.22 -7.88 -4.28
N ARG A 195 -34.22 -6.63 -4.74
CA ARG A 195 -34.82 -6.26 -6.03
C ARG A 195 -34.13 -6.93 -7.22
N GLN A 196 -32.80 -7.03 -7.20
CA GLN A 196 -32.05 -7.75 -8.24
C GLN A 196 -32.41 -9.23 -8.25
N TYR A 197 -32.48 -9.87 -7.07
CA TYR A 197 -32.93 -11.25 -6.92
C TYR A 197 -34.30 -11.50 -7.56
N TYR A 198 -35.32 -10.68 -7.25
CA TYR A 198 -36.64 -10.82 -7.88
C TYR A 198 -36.67 -10.52 -9.38
N THR A 199 -35.72 -9.73 -9.88
CA THR A 199 -35.59 -9.48 -11.33
C THR A 199 -35.03 -10.72 -12.00
N GLU A 200 -33.94 -11.29 -11.47
CA GLU A 200 -33.36 -12.55 -11.95
C GLU A 200 -34.39 -13.69 -11.92
N LEU A 201 -35.20 -13.80 -10.86
CA LEU A 201 -36.26 -14.80 -10.77
C LEU A 201 -37.29 -14.72 -11.91
N LYS A 202 -37.63 -13.50 -12.38
CA LYS A 202 -38.56 -13.31 -13.49
C LYS A 202 -37.93 -13.73 -14.81
N ASP A 203 -36.66 -13.40 -15.02
CA ASP A 203 -35.94 -13.74 -16.24
C ASP A 203 -35.78 -15.27 -16.41
N TYR A 204 -35.65 -16.01 -15.30
CA TYR A 204 -35.59 -17.47 -15.34
C TYR A 204 -36.93 -18.18 -15.59
N GLN A 205 -38.08 -17.52 -15.43
CA GLN A 205 -39.40 -18.13 -15.69
C GLN A 205 -39.60 -18.52 -17.16
N GLU A 206 -38.80 -17.97 -18.08
CA GLU A 206 -38.91 -18.20 -19.52
C GLU A 206 -37.93 -19.28 -20.06
N VAL A 207 -37.12 -19.90 -19.19
CA VAL A 207 -36.05 -20.84 -19.59
C VAL A 207 -36.41 -22.29 -19.25
N ALA A 208 -36.04 -23.25 -20.11
CA ALA A 208 -36.40 -24.68 -20.03
C ALA A 208 -35.94 -25.43 -18.75
N ASN A 209 -35.07 -24.83 -17.92
CA ASN A 209 -34.51 -25.46 -16.72
C ASN A 209 -34.73 -24.58 -15.46
N TYR A 210 -36.00 -24.23 -15.22
CA TYR A 210 -36.46 -23.30 -14.19
C TYR A 210 -35.89 -23.58 -12.79
N GLU A 211 -35.84 -24.84 -12.34
CA GLU A 211 -35.34 -25.20 -11.01
C GLU A 211 -33.84 -24.89 -10.81
N LEU A 212 -33.03 -25.05 -11.87
CA LEU A 212 -31.61 -24.72 -11.82
C LEU A 212 -31.39 -23.19 -11.74
N GLY A 213 -32.24 -22.42 -12.42
CA GLY A 213 -32.23 -20.96 -12.43
C GLY A 213 -32.63 -20.34 -11.09
N LEU A 214 -33.63 -20.92 -10.41
CA LEU A 214 -34.07 -20.48 -9.07
C LEU A 214 -32.93 -20.55 -8.04
N ARG A 215 -32.22 -21.69 -8.01
CA ARG A 215 -31.06 -21.90 -7.16
C ARG A 215 -29.93 -20.91 -7.46
N ALA A 216 -29.65 -20.66 -8.74
CA ALA A 216 -28.62 -19.72 -9.16
C ALA A 216 -28.92 -18.27 -8.71
N ALA A 217 -30.18 -17.83 -8.82
CA ALA A 217 -30.60 -16.51 -8.37
C ALA A 217 -30.39 -16.32 -6.85
N PHE A 218 -30.75 -17.33 -6.05
CA PHE A 218 -30.55 -17.27 -4.59
C PHE A 218 -29.07 -17.28 -4.22
N GLN A 219 -28.26 -18.10 -4.91
CA GLN A 219 -26.81 -18.13 -4.75
C GLN A 219 -26.16 -16.77 -5.03
N ASN A 220 -26.59 -16.09 -6.11
CA ASN A 220 -26.09 -14.76 -6.48
C ASN A 220 -26.40 -13.74 -5.39
N MET A 221 -27.63 -13.77 -4.84
CA MET A 221 -28.05 -12.92 -3.74
C MET A 221 -27.16 -13.11 -2.50
N LEU A 222 -26.98 -14.36 -2.05
CA LEU A 222 -26.09 -14.66 -0.92
C LEU A 222 -24.65 -14.24 -1.19
N SER A 223 -24.12 -14.51 -2.39
CA SER A 223 -22.76 -14.14 -2.77
C SER A 223 -22.53 -12.62 -2.79
N ALA A 224 -23.54 -11.84 -3.20
CA ALA A 224 -23.47 -10.38 -3.23
C ALA A 224 -23.49 -9.77 -1.82
N VAL A 225 -24.28 -10.33 -0.90
CA VAL A 225 -24.29 -9.89 0.50
C VAL A 225 -23.01 -10.34 1.21
N ALA A 226 -22.56 -11.58 1.02
CA ALA A 226 -21.29 -12.06 1.56
C ALA A 226 -20.13 -11.14 1.16
N ARG A 227 -20.01 -10.80 -0.12
CA ARG A 227 -18.99 -9.87 -0.63
C ARG A 227 -19.07 -8.48 0.01
N HIS A 228 -20.28 -7.98 0.29
CA HIS A 228 -20.47 -6.71 0.97
C HIS A 228 -19.95 -6.74 2.41
N CYS A 229 -20.12 -7.87 3.08
CA CYS A 229 -19.60 -8.12 4.43
C CYS A 229 -18.09 -8.43 4.47
N GLY A 230 -17.40 -8.44 3.32
CA GLY A 230 -16.00 -8.86 3.24
C GLY A 230 -15.82 -10.39 3.30
N TRP A 231 -16.89 -11.15 3.13
CA TRP A 231 -16.94 -12.61 3.15
C TRP A 231 -17.06 -13.18 1.72
N SER A 232 -16.97 -14.50 1.61
CA SER A 232 -17.10 -15.25 0.37
C SER A 232 -18.12 -16.39 0.52
N LEU A 233 -18.74 -16.79 -0.59
CA LEU A 233 -19.61 -17.97 -0.64
C LEU A 233 -18.91 -19.02 -1.49
N ALA A 234 -18.55 -20.15 -0.88
CA ALA A 234 -17.96 -21.30 -1.56
C ALA A 234 -19.08 -22.28 -1.95
N PRO A 235 -19.45 -22.40 -3.24
CA PRO A 235 -20.46 -23.34 -3.68
C PRO A 235 -19.93 -24.78 -3.60
N GLU A 236 -20.80 -25.71 -3.20
CA GLU A 236 -20.57 -27.16 -3.22
C GLU A 236 -19.30 -27.67 -2.50
N MET A 237 -18.82 -26.94 -1.49
CA MET A 237 -17.64 -27.32 -0.72
C MET A 237 -17.93 -28.55 0.16
N THR A 238 -17.25 -29.67 -0.10
CA THR A 238 -17.35 -30.86 0.77
C THR A 238 -16.70 -30.60 2.12
N ILE A 239 -17.45 -30.88 3.19
CA ILE A 239 -17.02 -30.81 4.59
C ILE A 239 -17.19 -32.21 5.16
N ASP A 240 -16.08 -32.91 5.34
CA ASP A 240 -16.03 -34.30 5.80
C ASP A 240 -16.89 -35.23 4.92
N ARG A 241 -18.04 -35.70 5.42
CA ARG A 241 -19.01 -36.54 4.66
C ARG A 241 -20.24 -35.76 4.17
N ILE A 242 -20.26 -34.44 4.35
CA ILE A 242 -21.41 -33.57 4.07
C ILE A 242 -21.05 -32.62 2.94
N ARG A 243 -21.97 -32.41 1.98
CA ARG A 243 -21.79 -31.48 0.88
C ARG A 243 -22.95 -30.48 0.83
N PRO A 244 -22.82 -29.32 1.49
CA PRO A 244 -23.76 -28.20 1.35
C PRO A 244 -23.76 -27.64 -0.06
N ASP A 245 -24.85 -26.98 -0.46
CA ASP A 245 -24.91 -26.27 -1.75
C ASP A 245 -24.08 -24.99 -1.73
N GLY A 246 -23.94 -24.34 -0.57
CA GLY A 246 -22.96 -23.28 -0.36
C GLY A 246 -22.54 -23.13 1.10
N VAL A 247 -21.32 -22.63 1.30
CA VAL A 247 -20.77 -22.32 2.62
C VAL A 247 -20.26 -20.89 2.63
N VAL A 248 -20.75 -20.08 3.56
CA VAL A 248 -20.28 -18.72 3.76
C VAL A 248 -19.01 -18.76 4.61
N LEU A 249 -17.95 -18.18 4.08
CA LEU A 249 -16.63 -18.12 4.69
C LEU A 249 -16.24 -16.66 4.86
N ASP A 250 -15.80 -16.28 6.05
CA ASP A 250 -15.22 -14.95 6.26
C ASP A 250 -13.79 -14.84 5.71
N GLU A 251 -13.12 -13.73 5.99
CA GLU A 251 -11.72 -13.50 5.62
C GLU A 251 -10.73 -14.46 6.28
N PHE A 252 -11.10 -15.14 7.37
CA PHE A 252 -10.31 -16.16 8.08
C PHE A 252 -10.64 -17.59 7.62
N ARG A 253 -11.49 -17.73 6.59
CA ARG A 253 -12.15 -18.98 6.19
C ARG A 253 -12.86 -19.70 7.34
N ILE A 254 -13.26 -18.96 8.37
CA ILE A 254 -14.16 -19.46 9.39
C ILE A 254 -15.53 -19.55 8.75
N ARG A 255 -16.18 -20.70 8.96
CA ARG A 255 -17.51 -20.97 8.42
C ARG A 255 -18.52 -20.14 9.18
N ARG A 256 -19.16 -19.19 8.49
CA ARG A 256 -20.17 -18.27 9.03
C ARG A 256 -21.58 -18.76 8.82
N GLY A 257 -21.81 -19.60 7.83
CA GLY A 257 -23.11 -20.22 7.61
C GLY A 257 -23.12 -21.25 6.49
N TYR A 258 -24.17 -22.06 6.47
CA TYR A 258 -24.40 -23.11 5.49
C TYR A 258 -25.69 -22.82 4.73
N TRP A 259 -25.70 -23.11 3.44
CA TRP A 259 -26.88 -22.98 2.59
C TRP A 259 -27.14 -24.30 1.84
N GLU A 260 -28.40 -24.72 1.85
CA GLU A 260 -28.91 -25.88 1.12
C GLU A 260 -30.22 -25.49 0.40
N ALA A 261 -30.25 -25.74 -0.90
CA ALA A 261 -31.35 -25.42 -1.80
C ALA A 261 -32.08 -26.70 -2.23
N LYS A 262 -33.42 -26.69 -2.15
CA LYS A 262 -34.29 -27.76 -2.63
C LYS A 262 -35.22 -27.25 -3.72
N GLY A 263 -35.65 -28.15 -4.60
CA GLY A 263 -36.62 -27.81 -5.63
C GLY A 263 -38.02 -27.54 -5.03
N PRO A 264 -38.85 -26.69 -5.68
CA PRO A 264 -40.15 -26.25 -5.16
C PRO A 264 -41.22 -27.37 -5.07
N LYS A 265 -40.89 -28.58 -5.55
CA LYS A 265 -41.74 -29.79 -5.48
C LYS A 265 -41.34 -30.74 -4.34
N VAL A 266 -40.23 -30.48 -3.66
CA VAL A 266 -39.70 -31.32 -2.59
C VAL A 266 -40.29 -30.86 -1.25
N ASN A 267 -40.66 -31.81 -0.38
CA ASN A 267 -41.10 -31.48 0.97
C ASN A 267 -39.89 -31.05 1.82
N LEU A 268 -39.74 -29.74 2.03
CA LEU A 268 -38.60 -29.16 2.75
C LEU A 268 -38.46 -29.72 4.18
N ASP A 269 -39.56 -29.96 4.90
CA ASP A 269 -39.54 -30.45 6.28
C ASP A 269 -39.06 -31.90 6.39
N GLU A 270 -39.33 -32.73 5.38
CA GLU A 270 -38.83 -34.11 5.33
C GLU A 270 -37.32 -34.14 5.04
N GLU A 271 -36.85 -33.29 4.13
CA GLU A 271 -35.42 -33.19 3.78
C GLU A 271 -34.58 -32.61 4.92
N ILE A 272 -35.08 -31.58 5.62
CA ILE A 272 -34.45 -31.06 6.83
C ILE A 272 -34.30 -32.19 7.86
N ARG A 273 -35.36 -32.98 8.11
CA ARG A 273 -35.31 -34.12 9.04
C ARG A 273 -34.26 -35.17 8.65
N LYS A 274 -34.16 -35.51 7.36
CA LYS A 274 -33.12 -36.43 6.85
C LYS A 274 -31.72 -35.88 7.06
N LYS A 275 -31.49 -34.60 6.74
CA LYS A 275 -30.18 -33.94 6.92
C LYS A 275 -29.78 -33.90 8.40
N ILE A 276 -30.71 -33.55 9.30
CA ILE A 276 -30.47 -33.57 10.75
C ILE A 276 -30.10 -34.99 11.22
N ALA A 277 -30.80 -36.03 10.75
CA ALA A 277 -30.50 -37.42 11.11
C ALA A 277 -29.10 -37.90 10.64
N THR A 278 -28.55 -37.28 9.60
CA THR A 278 -27.18 -37.54 9.10
C THR A 278 -26.09 -36.73 9.80
N GLY A 279 -26.43 -35.91 10.80
CA GLY A 279 -25.47 -35.08 11.55
C GLY A 279 -25.15 -33.74 10.89
N TYR A 280 -26.04 -33.18 10.06
CA TYR A 280 -25.83 -31.89 9.40
C TYR A 280 -25.73 -30.74 10.43
N PRO A 281 -24.80 -29.78 10.27
CA PRO A 281 -24.60 -28.70 11.24
C PRO A 281 -25.83 -27.77 11.32
N LEU A 282 -26.21 -27.37 12.53
CA LEU A 282 -27.34 -26.46 12.82
C LEU A 282 -26.90 -25.17 13.52
N THR A 283 -25.66 -24.73 13.30
CA THR A 283 -25.09 -23.53 13.92
C THR A 283 -25.60 -22.25 13.27
N ASN A 284 -25.50 -22.13 11.94
CA ASN A 284 -26.13 -21.06 11.16
C ASN A 284 -26.47 -21.59 9.77
N THR A 285 -27.55 -22.37 9.67
CA THR A 285 -27.86 -23.19 8.49
C THR A 285 -29.18 -22.79 7.89
N LEU A 286 -29.15 -22.41 6.61
CA LEU A 286 -30.27 -21.96 5.82
C LEU A 286 -30.70 -23.05 4.83
N PHE A 287 -31.93 -23.52 4.98
CA PHE A 287 -32.61 -24.40 4.02
C PHE A 287 -33.68 -23.62 3.26
N GLU A 288 -33.78 -23.77 1.95
CA GLU A 288 -34.81 -23.09 1.15
C GLU A 288 -35.36 -23.94 0.00
N ASP A 289 -36.61 -23.67 -0.41
CA ASP A 289 -37.30 -24.32 -1.54
C ASP A 289 -37.83 -23.34 -2.59
N SER A 290 -37.25 -22.13 -2.63
CA SER A 290 -37.63 -20.99 -3.46
C SER A 290 -39.00 -20.35 -3.15
N LYS A 291 -39.75 -20.86 -2.16
CA LYS A 291 -40.97 -20.23 -1.62
C LYS A 291 -40.81 -19.87 -0.15
N ARG A 292 -40.18 -20.76 0.62
CA ARG A 292 -39.92 -20.61 2.05
C ARG A 292 -38.46 -20.86 2.34
N ALA A 293 -37.94 -20.16 3.33
CA ALA A 293 -36.64 -20.38 3.92
C ALA A 293 -36.78 -20.73 5.41
N VAL A 294 -35.98 -21.69 5.87
CA VAL A 294 -35.90 -22.16 7.25
C VAL A 294 -34.47 -21.99 7.74
N LEU A 295 -34.28 -21.15 8.76
CA LEU A 295 -32.97 -20.79 9.30
C LEU A 295 -32.80 -21.37 10.71
N TYR A 296 -31.79 -22.23 10.87
CA TYR A 296 -31.35 -22.76 12.17
C TYR A 296 -30.16 -21.98 12.70
N GLN A 297 -30.26 -21.53 13.96
CA GLN A 297 -29.19 -20.79 14.63
C GLN A 297 -28.92 -21.32 16.04
N GLY A 298 -27.65 -21.44 16.44
CA GLY A 298 -27.23 -21.74 17.81
C GLY A 298 -27.61 -23.13 18.31
N LYS A 299 -27.69 -24.11 17.40
CA LYS A 299 -28.08 -25.51 17.71
C LYS A 299 -29.47 -25.61 18.37
N ARG A 300 -30.33 -24.61 18.20
CA ARG A 300 -31.70 -24.59 18.75
C ARG A 300 -32.58 -25.61 18.01
N SER A 301 -33.54 -26.19 18.73
CA SER A 301 -34.51 -27.16 18.19
C SER A 301 -35.62 -26.51 17.35
N THR A 302 -35.86 -25.21 17.51
CA THR A 302 -36.87 -24.43 16.78
C THR A 302 -36.22 -23.45 15.80
N PRO A 303 -36.39 -23.62 14.47
CA PRO A 303 -35.85 -22.69 13.47
C PRO A 303 -36.76 -21.46 13.28
N ASN A 304 -36.20 -20.41 12.67
CA ASN A 304 -36.98 -19.28 12.16
C ASN A 304 -37.42 -19.56 10.73
N GLU A 305 -38.68 -19.27 10.40
CA GLU A 305 -39.22 -19.40 9.05
C GLU A 305 -39.44 -18.04 8.39
N TYR A 306 -39.08 -17.93 7.12
CA TYR A 306 -39.17 -16.73 6.31
C TYR A 306 -39.91 -17.03 5.01
N ASP A 307 -40.84 -16.15 4.64
CA ASP A 307 -41.53 -16.19 3.35
C ASP A 307 -40.65 -15.51 2.28
N LEU A 308 -40.24 -16.26 1.26
CA LEU A 308 -39.40 -15.75 0.18
C LEU A 308 -40.20 -14.98 -0.89
N LEU A 309 -41.52 -14.89 -0.76
CA LEU A 309 -42.38 -14.06 -1.61
C LEU A 309 -42.51 -12.62 -1.08
N ASP A 310 -42.20 -12.38 0.20
CA ASP A 310 -42.21 -11.06 0.82
C ASP A 310 -40.79 -10.48 0.86
N ALA A 311 -40.57 -9.41 0.08
CA ALA A 311 -39.28 -8.71 0.03
C ALA A 311 -38.77 -8.23 1.40
N ASN A 312 -39.64 -7.85 2.34
CA ASN A 312 -39.21 -7.45 3.68
C ASN A 312 -38.73 -8.65 4.49
N ARG A 313 -39.40 -9.80 4.38
CA ARG A 313 -38.99 -11.05 5.04
C ARG A 313 -37.66 -11.58 4.50
N VAL A 314 -37.40 -11.43 3.20
CA VAL A 314 -36.08 -11.76 2.62
C VAL A 314 -34.98 -10.83 3.16
N ILE A 315 -35.27 -9.54 3.34
CA ILE A 315 -34.31 -8.60 3.97
C ILE A 315 -34.02 -9.01 5.41
N ASP A 316 -35.04 -9.37 6.19
CA ASP A 316 -34.87 -9.85 7.56
C ASP A 316 -34.07 -11.16 7.59
N LEU A 317 -34.35 -12.12 6.71
CA LEU A 317 -33.57 -13.35 6.56
C LEU A 317 -32.09 -13.06 6.31
N LEU A 318 -31.78 -12.20 5.33
CA LEU A 318 -30.40 -11.85 4.99
C LEU A 318 -29.70 -11.16 6.16
N ARG A 319 -30.39 -10.26 6.87
CA ARG A 319 -29.85 -9.64 8.08
C ARG A 319 -29.57 -10.71 9.13
N ASP A 320 -30.55 -11.53 9.47
CA ASP A 320 -30.44 -12.51 10.55
C ASP A 320 -29.37 -13.58 10.24
N PHE A 321 -29.22 -13.99 8.97
CA PHE A 321 -28.20 -14.94 8.54
C PHE A 321 -26.77 -14.36 8.57
N PHE A 322 -26.56 -13.13 8.09
CA PHE A 322 -25.22 -12.53 7.96
C PHE A 322 -24.75 -11.76 9.20
N THR A 323 -25.64 -11.43 10.13
CA THR A 323 -25.29 -10.73 11.39
C THR A 323 -25.17 -11.66 12.60
N TYR A 324 -25.53 -12.93 12.44
CA TYR A 324 -25.43 -13.92 13.52
C TYR A 324 -23.99 -14.42 13.70
N VAL A 325 -23.57 -14.52 14.96
CA VAL A 325 -22.27 -15.04 15.39
C VAL A 325 -22.49 -16.20 16.33
N GLU A 326 -21.79 -17.32 16.10
CA GLU A 326 -21.70 -18.35 17.12
C GLU A 326 -20.89 -17.85 18.33
N PRO A 327 -21.28 -18.15 19.58
CA PRO A 327 -20.59 -17.67 20.77
C PRO A 327 -19.09 -17.97 20.79
N ASP A 328 -18.66 -19.13 20.28
CA ASP A 328 -17.24 -19.50 20.22
C ASP A 328 -16.46 -18.63 19.22
N ILE A 329 -17.10 -18.22 18.11
CA ILE A 329 -16.52 -17.32 17.13
C ILE A 329 -16.51 -15.88 17.64
N GLU A 330 -17.56 -15.43 18.34
CA GLU A 330 -17.61 -14.11 18.97
C GLU A 330 -16.50 -13.95 20.02
N ASN A 331 -16.33 -14.96 20.89
CA ASN A 331 -15.25 -14.99 21.87
C ASN A 331 -13.86 -14.97 21.20
N PHE A 332 -13.70 -15.65 20.07
CA PHE A 332 -12.46 -15.62 19.29
C PHE A 332 -12.20 -14.24 18.67
N GLU A 333 -13.21 -13.60 18.05
CA GLU A 333 -13.10 -12.26 17.47
C GLU A 333 -12.71 -11.21 18.54
N GLU A 334 -13.37 -11.25 19.70
CA GLU A 334 -13.03 -10.36 20.81
C GLU A 334 -11.61 -10.60 21.33
N ALA A 335 -11.22 -11.87 21.49
CA ALA A 335 -9.88 -12.23 21.95
C ALA A 335 -8.79 -11.78 20.97
N VAL A 336 -9.02 -11.88 19.65
CA VAL A 336 -8.05 -11.47 18.62
C VAL A 336 -7.88 -9.94 18.60
N GLU A 337 -8.95 -9.15 18.75
CA GLU A 337 -8.84 -7.69 18.81
C GLU A 337 -8.20 -7.21 20.11
N GLU A 338 -8.58 -7.78 21.27
CA GLU A 338 -7.89 -7.49 22.54
C GLU A 338 -6.39 -7.85 22.44
N PHE A 339 -6.08 -8.99 21.83
CA PHE A 339 -4.70 -9.43 21.64
C PHE A 339 -3.91 -8.45 20.75
N LYS A 340 -4.51 -7.95 19.68
CA LYS A 340 -3.90 -6.97 18.78
C LYS A 340 -3.45 -5.71 19.52
N GLU A 341 -4.22 -5.25 20.49
CA GLU A 341 -3.90 -4.08 21.33
C GLU A 341 -2.86 -4.42 22.41
N ARG A 342 -2.89 -5.64 22.96
CA ARG A 342 -2.02 -6.07 24.06
C ARG A 342 -0.64 -6.56 23.62
N ILE A 343 -0.46 -7.03 22.39
CA ILE A 343 0.85 -7.53 21.92
C ILE A 343 1.95 -6.46 22.06
N PRO A 344 1.78 -5.21 21.58
CA PRO A 344 2.86 -4.21 21.67
C PRO A 344 3.22 -3.87 23.12
N GLU A 345 2.22 -3.83 24.01
CA GLU A 345 2.44 -3.59 25.44
C GLU A 345 3.27 -4.73 26.08
N ASN A 346 2.88 -5.99 25.84
CA ASN A 346 3.57 -7.15 26.39
C ASN A 346 4.96 -7.35 25.77
N ALA A 347 5.09 -7.08 24.47
CA ALA A 347 6.36 -7.05 23.76
C ALA A 347 7.32 -6.06 24.40
N GLN A 348 6.86 -4.82 24.62
CA GLN A 348 7.68 -3.77 25.23
C GLN A 348 8.03 -4.09 26.68
N ALA A 349 7.12 -4.71 27.44
CA ALA A 349 7.38 -5.18 28.79
C ALA A 349 8.46 -6.28 28.80
N LEU A 350 8.39 -7.27 27.91
CA LEU A 350 9.43 -8.31 27.77
C LEU A 350 10.77 -7.71 27.36
N LEU A 351 10.80 -6.77 26.40
CA LEU A 351 12.02 -6.07 26.02
C LEU A 351 12.66 -5.33 27.19
N ASN A 352 11.85 -4.72 28.07
CA ASN A 352 12.36 -4.05 29.27
C ASN A 352 12.95 -5.06 30.26
N ILE A 353 12.29 -6.20 30.48
CA ILE A 353 12.81 -7.29 31.31
C ILE A 353 14.15 -7.80 30.77
N ILE A 354 14.22 -8.07 29.46
CA ILE A 354 15.44 -8.53 28.79
C ILE A 354 16.57 -7.49 28.94
N LYS A 355 16.29 -6.20 28.74
CA LYS A 355 17.26 -5.10 28.95
C LYS A 355 17.80 -5.02 30.37
N ASP A 356 16.98 -5.31 31.37
CA ASP A 356 17.42 -5.35 32.76
C ASP A 356 18.27 -6.60 33.04
N GLU A 357 17.87 -7.76 32.53
CA GLU A 357 18.58 -9.03 32.71
C GLU A 357 19.95 -9.03 31.97
N HIS A 358 20.07 -8.30 30.85
CA HIS A 358 21.35 -7.98 30.20
C HIS A 358 22.37 -7.32 31.16
N LYS A 359 21.91 -6.59 32.17
CA LYS A 359 22.78 -5.95 33.18
C LYS A 359 22.93 -6.78 34.44
N LEU A 360 21.88 -7.52 34.79
CA LEU A 360 21.65 -8.03 36.14
C LEU A 360 21.84 -9.54 36.29
N ASN A 361 21.90 -10.30 35.19
CA ASN A 361 21.91 -11.76 35.22
C ASN A 361 23.03 -12.35 34.35
N LYS A 362 24.09 -12.81 35.02
CA LYS A 362 25.28 -13.34 34.35
C LYS A 362 24.98 -14.60 33.52
N LYS A 363 24.10 -15.48 34.00
CA LYS A 363 23.69 -16.69 33.26
C LYS A 363 22.97 -16.35 31.97
N PHE A 364 22.11 -15.33 32.02
CA PHE A 364 21.43 -14.81 30.83
C PHE A 364 22.44 -14.19 29.86
N GLN A 365 23.36 -13.33 30.33
CA GLN A 365 24.42 -12.75 29.48
C GLN A 365 25.23 -13.80 28.74
N ASP A 366 25.68 -14.86 29.45
CA ASP A 366 26.50 -15.91 28.85
C ASP A 366 25.70 -16.72 27.82
N SER A 367 24.46 -17.10 28.14
CA SER A 367 23.58 -17.84 27.21
C SER A 367 23.18 -17.00 26.00
N PHE A 368 22.87 -15.72 26.22
CA PHE A 368 22.56 -14.76 25.17
C PHE A 368 23.76 -14.56 24.25
N ALA A 369 24.97 -14.40 24.79
CA ALA A 369 26.18 -14.25 23.98
C ALA A 369 26.39 -15.44 23.03
N THR A 370 26.17 -16.66 23.52
CA THR A 370 26.21 -17.87 22.68
C THR A 370 25.16 -17.83 21.57
N PHE A 371 23.90 -17.56 21.90
CA PHE A 371 22.83 -17.50 20.89
C PHE A 371 23.01 -16.34 19.91
N ALA A 372 23.51 -15.20 20.39
CA ALA A 372 23.77 -14.04 19.55
C ALA A 372 24.88 -14.33 18.53
N GLU A 373 25.90 -15.09 18.91
CA GLU A 373 26.92 -15.56 17.99
C GLU A 373 26.36 -16.46 16.88
N VAL A 374 25.39 -17.31 17.21
CA VAL A 374 24.68 -18.16 16.23
C VAL A 374 23.92 -17.30 15.23
N CYS A 375 23.19 -16.29 15.71
CA CYS A 375 22.44 -15.36 14.85
C CYS A 375 23.39 -14.55 13.96
N ARG A 376 24.49 -14.03 14.52
CA ARG A 376 25.46 -13.23 13.77
C ARG A 376 26.21 -14.07 12.75
N THR A 377 26.53 -15.31 13.08
CA THR A 377 27.19 -16.23 12.15
C THR A 377 26.24 -16.66 11.06
N SER A 378 24.99 -17.02 11.37
CA SER A 378 24.07 -17.66 10.41
C SER A 378 23.25 -16.67 9.55
N LEU A 379 22.94 -15.49 10.08
CA LEU A 379 22.03 -14.52 9.44
C LEU A 379 22.75 -13.22 9.04
N ASP A 380 23.33 -12.51 10.01
CA ASP A 380 23.96 -11.20 9.80
C ASP A 380 25.11 -10.92 10.76
N PRO A 381 26.37 -10.86 10.28
CA PRO A 381 27.52 -10.52 11.12
C PRO A 381 27.40 -9.18 11.85
N LYS A 382 26.55 -8.28 11.36
CA LYS A 382 26.30 -6.95 11.93
C LYS A 382 25.00 -6.88 12.75
N MET A 383 24.34 -8.01 13.00
CA MET A 383 23.11 -8.04 13.79
C MET A 383 23.37 -7.47 15.18
N ASN A 384 22.60 -6.43 15.53
CA ASN A 384 22.66 -5.84 16.85
C ASN A 384 21.84 -6.68 17.85
N ASP A 385 22.17 -6.54 19.13
CA ASP A 385 21.53 -7.29 20.21
C ASP A 385 20.03 -7.00 20.33
N ALA A 386 19.59 -5.80 19.97
CA ALA A 386 18.17 -5.43 20.02
C ALA A 386 17.32 -6.25 19.02
N ALA A 387 17.84 -6.55 17.82
CA ALA A 387 17.15 -7.41 16.86
C ALA A 387 17.05 -8.86 17.37
N ILE A 388 18.06 -9.31 18.12
CA ILE A 388 18.10 -10.64 18.73
C ILE A 388 17.14 -10.70 19.94
N ASP A 389 17.07 -9.63 20.74
CA ASP A 389 16.08 -9.48 21.80
C ASP A 389 14.65 -9.57 21.23
N GLU A 390 14.39 -8.94 20.09
CA GLU A 390 13.10 -9.04 19.40
C GLU A 390 12.78 -10.48 18.97
N MET A 391 13.76 -11.27 18.53
CA MET A 391 13.57 -12.70 18.24
C MET A 391 13.19 -13.51 19.49
N LEU A 392 13.82 -13.21 20.64
CA LEU A 392 13.47 -13.85 21.91
C LEU A 392 12.02 -13.54 22.31
N VAL A 393 11.59 -12.29 22.13
CA VAL A 393 10.21 -11.87 22.41
C VAL A 393 9.22 -12.57 21.47
N GLN A 394 9.54 -12.66 20.17
CA GLN A 394 8.73 -13.38 19.19
C GLN A 394 8.53 -14.84 19.60
N HIS A 395 9.61 -15.53 19.97
CA HIS A 395 9.55 -16.92 20.45
C HIS A 395 8.70 -17.05 21.71
N LEU A 396 8.96 -16.23 22.73
CA LEU A 396 8.25 -16.26 24.02
C LEU A 396 6.73 -16.10 23.86
N LEU A 397 6.29 -15.25 22.92
CA LEU A 397 4.88 -14.98 22.70
C LEU A 397 4.19 -16.03 21.81
N THR A 398 4.93 -16.80 21.01
CA THR A 398 4.34 -17.69 19.99
C THR A 398 4.57 -19.18 20.23
N GLU A 399 5.57 -19.59 21.02
CA GLU A 399 5.91 -21.00 21.29
C GLU A 399 4.69 -21.82 21.73
N ARG A 400 3.89 -21.28 22.65
CA ARG A 400 2.70 -21.97 23.16
C ARG A 400 1.71 -22.31 22.05
N LEU A 401 1.53 -21.41 21.09
CA LEU A 401 0.61 -21.63 19.97
C LEU A 401 1.11 -22.79 19.10
N PHE A 402 2.40 -22.84 18.79
CA PHE A 402 2.97 -23.95 18.01
C PHE A 402 2.82 -25.30 18.72
N ARG A 403 3.06 -25.34 20.04
CA ARG A 403 2.93 -26.56 20.83
C ARG A 403 1.49 -27.08 20.88
N THR A 404 0.53 -26.18 21.09
CA THR A 404 -0.87 -26.54 21.37
C THR A 404 -1.72 -26.71 20.11
N VAL A 405 -1.62 -25.79 19.13
CA VAL A 405 -2.42 -25.80 17.89
C VAL A 405 -2.12 -27.06 17.07
N PHE A 406 -0.87 -27.50 17.02
CA PHE A 406 -0.46 -28.69 16.27
C PHE A 406 -0.39 -29.97 17.11
N ASN A 407 -0.77 -29.90 18.40
CA ASN A 407 -0.64 -31.02 19.34
C ASN A 407 0.76 -31.67 19.29
N ASN A 408 1.80 -30.85 19.23
CA ASN A 408 3.19 -31.28 19.12
C ASN A 408 3.95 -30.87 20.40
N PRO A 409 3.83 -31.66 21.49
CA PRO A 409 4.44 -31.31 22.79
C PRO A 409 5.97 -31.23 22.71
N ASP A 410 6.59 -31.93 21.76
CA ASP A 410 8.04 -32.01 21.59
C ASP A 410 8.61 -31.05 20.53
N PHE A 411 7.80 -30.14 19.99
CA PHE A 411 8.22 -29.15 18.98
C PHE A 411 9.53 -28.44 19.34
N VAL A 412 9.63 -27.98 20.58
CA VAL A 412 10.82 -27.28 21.11
C VAL A 412 12.05 -28.18 21.13
N ASN A 413 11.88 -29.46 21.48
CA ASN A 413 12.99 -30.40 21.61
C ASN A 413 13.49 -30.85 20.23
N ASN A 414 12.59 -30.96 19.25
CA ASN A 414 12.90 -31.44 17.91
C ASN A 414 13.46 -30.33 17.00
N ASN A 415 13.13 -29.06 17.26
CA ASN A 415 13.63 -27.94 16.46
C ASN A 415 14.89 -27.33 17.09
N ILE A 416 16.01 -27.38 16.34
CA ILE A 416 17.32 -26.91 16.78
C ILE A 416 17.28 -25.45 17.27
N ILE A 417 16.68 -24.55 16.49
CA ILE A 417 16.66 -23.13 16.82
C ILE A 417 15.76 -22.84 18.01
N ALA A 418 14.60 -23.50 18.11
CA ALA A 418 13.72 -23.39 19.28
C ALA A 418 14.41 -23.88 20.56
N SER A 419 15.17 -24.98 20.47
CA SER A 419 15.96 -25.51 21.59
C SER A 419 17.04 -24.51 22.06
N GLU A 420 17.78 -23.87 21.14
CA GLU A 420 18.76 -22.85 21.49
C GLU A 420 18.13 -21.61 22.15
N ILE A 421 17.01 -21.12 21.62
CA ILE A 421 16.29 -20.00 22.22
C ILE A 421 15.76 -20.36 23.63
N GLU A 422 15.27 -21.58 23.83
CA GLU A 422 14.81 -22.02 25.14
C GLU A 422 15.93 -22.13 26.19
N LYS A 423 17.17 -22.37 25.79
CA LYS A 423 18.33 -22.25 26.72
C LYS A 423 18.45 -20.81 27.24
N VAL A 424 18.32 -19.83 26.36
CA VAL A 424 18.37 -18.39 26.71
C VAL A 424 17.17 -18.02 27.59
N VAL A 425 15.97 -18.48 27.25
CA VAL A 425 14.74 -18.24 28.04
C VAL A 425 14.83 -18.85 29.43
N ARG A 426 15.38 -20.06 29.59
CA ARG A 426 15.62 -20.67 30.91
C ARG A 426 16.62 -19.86 31.73
N ALA A 427 17.65 -19.31 31.09
CA ALA A 427 18.61 -18.43 31.75
C ALA A 427 17.97 -17.10 32.19
N LEU A 428 17.09 -16.51 31.36
CA LEU A 428 16.27 -15.35 31.69
C LEU A 428 15.40 -15.60 32.92
N ALA A 429 14.75 -16.77 32.97
CA ALA A 429 13.88 -17.17 34.08
C ALA A 429 14.62 -17.57 35.38
N SER A 430 15.95 -17.58 35.39
CA SER A 430 16.73 -18.11 36.52
C SER A 430 16.84 -17.16 37.72
N ARG A 431 16.43 -15.89 37.58
CA ARG A 431 16.53 -14.86 38.62
C ARG A 431 15.17 -14.38 39.10
N SER A 432 14.44 -13.63 38.27
CA SER A 432 13.23 -12.91 38.68
C SER A 432 12.04 -13.10 37.75
N PHE A 433 12.28 -13.46 36.48
CA PHE A 433 11.24 -13.62 35.48
C PHE A 433 10.56 -14.99 35.59
N ASN A 434 9.23 -15.01 35.66
CA ASN A 434 8.42 -16.22 35.55
C ASN A 434 7.56 -16.17 34.28
N ARG A 435 7.89 -17.01 33.30
CA ARG A 435 7.19 -17.08 32.01
C ARG A 435 5.69 -17.34 32.18
N ASN A 436 5.30 -18.29 33.04
CA ASN A 436 3.90 -18.68 33.19
C ASN A 436 3.09 -17.56 33.86
N GLU A 437 3.67 -16.85 34.82
CA GLU A 437 3.01 -15.73 35.47
C GLU A 437 2.87 -14.53 34.53
N PHE A 438 3.91 -14.23 33.76
CA PHE A 438 3.90 -13.14 32.78
C PHE A 438 2.86 -13.38 31.68
N LEU A 439 2.83 -14.59 31.09
CA LEU A 439 1.90 -14.94 30.00
C LEU A 439 0.48 -15.20 30.48
N LYS A 440 0.21 -15.24 31.80
CA LYS A 440 -1.13 -15.46 32.36
C LYS A 440 -2.12 -14.38 31.92
N THR A 441 -1.66 -13.15 31.72
CA THR A 441 -2.48 -12.05 31.19
C THR A 441 -2.98 -12.33 29.77
N LEU A 442 -2.29 -13.20 29.03
CA LEU A 442 -2.62 -13.63 27.68
C LEU A 442 -3.35 -15.00 27.65
N ASP A 443 -3.61 -15.64 28.80
CA ASP A 443 -4.24 -16.97 28.84
C ASP A 443 -5.61 -16.99 28.18
N ARG A 444 -6.45 -15.97 28.43
CA ARG A 444 -7.78 -15.87 27.81
C ARG A 444 -7.66 -15.92 26.29
N PHE A 445 -6.66 -15.23 25.75
CA PHE A 445 -6.36 -15.22 24.33
C PHE A 445 -5.87 -16.58 23.82
N TYR A 446 -4.85 -17.16 24.48
CA TYR A 446 -4.31 -18.45 24.06
C TYR A 446 -5.38 -19.52 24.06
N VAL A 447 -6.23 -19.57 25.09
CA VAL A 447 -7.34 -20.53 25.17
C VAL A 447 -8.37 -20.32 24.06
N ALA A 448 -8.68 -19.08 23.68
CA ALA A 448 -9.61 -18.79 22.60
C ALA A 448 -9.06 -19.28 21.24
N ILE A 449 -7.78 -19.01 20.97
CA ILE A 449 -7.11 -19.50 19.76
C ILE A 449 -7.00 -21.03 19.76
N GLU A 450 -6.59 -21.62 20.88
CA GLU A 450 -6.46 -23.07 21.06
C GLU A 450 -7.80 -23.77 20.79
N ARG A 451 -8.91 -23.26 21.34
CA ARG A 451 -10.25 -23.82 21.09
C ARG A 451 -10.66 -23.71 19.63
N ALA A 452 -10.49 -22.54 19.03
CA ALA A 452 -10.79 -22.32 17.61
C ALA A 452 -9.92 -23.19 16.68
N ALA A 453 -8.70 -23.54 17.09
CA ALA A 453 -7.84 -24.49 16.38
C ALA A 453 -8.28 -25.96 16.58
N ILE A 454 -8.70 -26.35 17.78
CA ILE A 454 -9.12 -27.72 18.11
C ILE A 454 -10.38 -28.13 17.35
N GLU A 455 -11.31 -27.19 17.12
CA GLU A 455 -12.51 -27.42 16.29
C GLU A 455 -12.18 -27.72 14.82
N ARG A 456 -10.93 -27.53 14.38
CA ARG A 456 -10.46 -27.88 13.04
C ARG A 456 -9.91 -29.30 13.05
N GLU A 457 -10.59 -30.21 12.35
CA GLU A 457 -10.23 -31.64 12.33
C GLU A 457 -8.98 -31.95 11.48
N SER A 458 -8.70 -31.17 10.42
CA SER A 458 -7.56 -31.41 9.52
C SER A 458 -6.34 -30.52 9.81
N TRP A 459 -5.15 -31.06 9.55
CA TRP A 459 -3.88 -30.32 9.67
C TRP A 459 -3.86 -29.05 8.82
N SER A 460 -4.27 -29.15 7.55
CA SER A 460 -4.31 -28.01 6.63
C SER A 460 -5.21 -26.89 7.14
N ALA A 461 -6.34 -27.22 7.77
CA ALA A 461 -7.22 -26.22 8.37
C ALA A 461 -6.58 -25.55 9.59
N ARG A 462 -5.83 -26.28 10.42
CA ARG A 462 -5.07 -25.72 11.55
C ARG A 462 -3.90 -24.84 11.08
N GLN A 463 -3.25 -25.21 9.97
CA GLN A 463 -2.19 -24.43 9.36
C GLN A 463 -2.70 -23.09 8.78
N GLU A 464 -3.79 -23.11 8.00
CA GLU A 464 -4.41 -21.89 7.46
C GLU A 464 -4.85 -20.93 8.58
N PHE A 465 -5.38 -21.50 9.67
CA PHE A 465 -5.71 -20.74 10.88
C PHE A 465 -4.48 -20.05 11.46
N LEU A 466 -3.41 -20.81 11.72
CA LEU A 466 -2.22 -20.28 12.35
C LEU A 466 -1.53 -19.22 11.49
N ASN A 467 -1.45 -19.43 10.17
CA ASN A 467 -0.94 -18.44 9.22
C ASN A 467 -1.69 -17.11 9.33
N THR A 468 -3.02 -17.16 9.52
CA THR A 468 -3.84 -15.94 9.61
C THR A 468 -3.67 -15.23 10.96
N VAL A 469 -3.62 -15.99 12.06
CA VAL A 469 -3.30 -15.46 13.40
C VAL A 469 -1.91 -14.80 13.39
N TYR A 470 -0.98 -15.46 12.73
CA TYR A 470 0.41 -15.05 12.58
C TYR A 470 0.58 -13.76 11.77
N GLU A 471 -0.07 -13.66 10.60
CA GLU A 471 0.01 -12.46 9.76
C GLU A 471 -0.39 -11.21 10.54
N ARG A 472 -1.44 -11.33 11.36
CA ARG A 472 -1.92 -10.24 12.22
C ARG A 472 -0.99 -9.96 13.39
N PHE A 473 -0.44 -11.00 14.02
CA PHE A 473 0.56 -10.86 15.07
C PHE A 473 1.77 -10.06 14.57
N PHE A 474 2.31 -10.40 13.40
CA PHE A 474 3.45 -9.70 12.79
C PHE A 474 3.16 -8.25 12.46
N GLN A 475 2.02 -8.00 11.81
CA GLN A 475 1.61 -6.65 11.43
C GLN A 475 1.45 -5.74 12.64
N SER A 476 1.01 -6.27 13.79
CA SER A 476 0.85 -5.50 15.03
C SER A 476 2.12 -5.39 15.87
N PHE A 477 2.96 -6.43 15.91
CA PHE A 477 4.19 -6.45 16.73
C PHE A 477 5.30 -5.59 16.12
N SER A 478 5.56 -5.72 14.81
CA SER A 478 6.61 -4.95 14.14
C SER A 478 6.24 -4.67 12.68
N ALA A 479 5.36 -3.69 12.48
CA ALA A 479 5.01 -3.19 11.16
C ALA A 479 6.26 -2.77 10.34
N LYS A 480 7.31 -2.26 11.00
CA LYS A 480 8.59 -1.93 10.35
C LYS A 480 9.30 -3.17 9.83
N GLN A 481 9.47 -4.23 10.62
CA GLN A 481 10.10 -5.46 10.12
C GLN A 481 9.24 -6.17 9.07
N ALA A 482 7.91 -6.17 9.24
CA ALA A 482 6.99 -6.74 8.26
C ALA A 482 7.07 -6.02 6.89
N ASP A 483 7.16 -4.69 6.89
CA ASP A 483 7.36 -3.88 5.68
C ASP A 483 8.76 -4.09 5.07
N THR A 484 9.82 -4.25 5.89
CA THR A 484 11.21 -4.46 5.41
C THR A 484 11.44 -5.85 4.81
N HIS A 485 10.82 -6.90 5.36
CA HIS A 485 11.01 -8.28 4.92
C HIS A 485 9.95 -8.79 3.94
N GLY A 486 8.83 -8.06 3.77
CA GLY A 486 7.88 -8.30 2.70
C GLY A 486 7.23 -9.69 2.73
N ILE A 487 6.77 -10.14 3.90
CA ILE A 487 6.14 -11.46 4.06
C ILE A 487 4.86 -11.53 3.22
N VAL A 488 4.88 -12.36 2.17
CA VAL A 488 3.70 -12.61 1.35
C VAL A 488 3.55 -14.11 1.10
N TYR A 489 2.40 -14.66 1.50
CA TYR A 489 2.05 -16.05 1.24
C TYR A 489 1.87 -16.30 -0.26
N THR A 490 2.61 -17.29 -0.79
CA THR A 490 2.50 -17.70 -2.19
C THR A 490 1.20 -18.47 -2.43
N PRO A 491 0.32 -18.00 -3.34
CA PRO A 491 -0.88 -18.74 -3.75
C PRO A 491 -0.54 -20.15 -4.21
N GLN A 492 -1.37 -21.13 -3.81
CA GLN A 492 -1.14 -22.54 -4.09
C GLN A 492 -1.10 -22.83 -5.60
N GLU A 493 -1.91 -22.14 -6.39
CA GLU A 493 -1.96 -22.26 -7.85
C GLU A 493 -0.63 -21.88 -8.52
N ILE A 494 0.13 -20.93 -7.95
CA ILE A 494 1.47 -20.57 -8.44
C ILE A 494 2.47 -21.67 -8.09
N VAL A 495 2.42 -22.17 -6.84
CA VAL A 495 3.30 -23.25 -6.38
C VAL A 495 3.11 -24.50 -7.24
N ASP A 496 1.86 -24.93 -7.43
CA ASP A 496 1.51 -26.08 -8.27
C ASP A 496 2.00 -25.92 -9.71
N PHE A 497 1.73 -24.76 -10.32
CA PHE A 497 2.17 -24.49 -11.69
C PHE A 497 3.70 -24.53 -11.82
N MET A 498 4.43 -23.93 -10.88
CA MET A 498 5.89 -23.90 -10.92
C MET A 498 6.51 -25.30 -10.72
N VAL A 499 6.05 -26.06 -9.72
CA VAL A 499 6.58 -27.41 -9.45
C VAL A 499 6.28 -28.36 -10.61
N GLU A 500 5.07 -28.33 -11.16
CA GLU A 500 4.70 -29.15 -12.32
C GLU A 500 5.55 -28.78 -13.55
N SER A 501 5.75 -27.48 -13.79
CA SER A 501 6.56 -27.00 -14.91
C SER A 501 8.03 -27.41 -14.79
N VAL A 502 8.59 -27.38 -13.57
CA VAL A 502 9.95 -27.87 -13.32
C VAL A 502 10.05 -29.36 -13.60
N ASP A 503 9.10 -30.17 -13.13
CA ASP A 503 9.11 -31.61 -13.34
C ASP A 503 8.99 -31.98 -14.84
N GLU A 504 8.12 -31.31 -15.57
CA GLU A 504 8.01 -31.47 -17.03
C GLU A 504 9.32 -31.15 -17.76
N VAL A 505 9.98 -30.05 -17.38
CA VAL A 505 11.26 -29.66 -17.97
C VAL A 505 12.35 -30.65 -17.61
N LEU A 506 12.39 -31.15 -16.37
CA LEU A 506 13.31 -32.21 -15.97
C LEU A 506 13.16 -33.45 -16.85
N LYS A 507 11.91 -33.86 -17.11
CA LYS A 507 11.60 -35.03 -17.94
C LYS A 507 12.02 -34.80 -19.39
N ARG A 508 11.67 -33.65 -19.94
CA ARG A 508 11.94 -33.30 -21.35
C ARG A 508 13.41 -33.09 -21.65
N GLU A 509 14.13 -32.36 -20.81
CA GLU A 509 15.49 -31.87 -21.10
C GLU A 509 16.59 -32.80 -20.57
N PHE A 510 16.32 -33.46 -19.44
CA PHE A 510 17.34 -34.23 -18.72
C PHE A 510 16.99 -35.71 -18.56
N GLY A 511 15.78 -36.13 -18.95
CA GLY A 511 15.30 -37.50 -18.73
C GLY A 511 15.19 -37.87 -17.25
N LYS A 512 15.00 -36.87 -16.38
CA LYS A 512 14.86 -37.02 -14.92
C LYS A 512 13.51 -36.48 -14.47
N SER A 513 13.14 -36.70 -13.22
CA SER A 513 11.96 -36.10 -12.59
C SER A 513 12.33 -35.57 -11.20
N ILE A 514 11.46 -34.76 -10.59
CA ILE A 514 11.60 -34.32 -9.20
C ILE A 514 11.75 -35.50 -8.23
N GLU A 515 11.21 -36.68 -8.55
CA GLU A 515 11.32 -37.90 -7.74
C GLU A 515 12.66 -38.61 -7.91
N THR A 516 13.40 -38.36 -9.00
CA THR A 516 14.65 -39.07 -9.29
C THR A 516 15.70 -38.77 -8.20
N PRO A 517 16.25 -39.80 -7.53
CA PRO A 517 17.33 -39.62 -6.56
C PRO A 517 18.56 -38.95 -7.19
N GLY A 518 19.18 -38.03 -6.46
CA GLY A 518 20.28 -37.19 -6.92
C GLY A 518 19.86 -35.93 -7.70
N VAL A 519 18.56 -35.73 -7.98
CA VAL A 519 18.05 -34.42 -8.40
C VAL A 519 17.90 -33.55 -7.15
N LYS A 520 18.95 -32.79 -6.81
CA LYS A 520 18.95 -31.94 -5.62
C LYS A 520 18.20 -30.62 -5.88
N ILE A 521 17.24 -30.31 -5.03
CA ILE A 521 16.33 -29.16 -5.15
C ILE A 521 16.52 -28.24 -3.94
N LEU A 522 16.67 -26.95 -4.19
CA LEU A 522 16.85 -25.93 -3.17
C LEU A 522 15.79 -24.82 -3.32
N ASP A 523 15.06 -24.56 -2.23
CA ASP A 523 14.30 -23.32 -2.06
C ASP A 523 15.08 -22.30 -1.22
N PRO A 524 15.64 -21.24 -1.84
CA PRO A 524 16.53 -20.31 -1.16
C PRO A 524 15.81 -19.30 -0.25
N ALA A 525 14.47 -19.27 -0.28
CA ALA A 525 13.63 -18.38 0.52
C ALA A 525 12.26 -19.04 0.74
N THR A 526 12.24 -20.06 1.60
CA THR A 526 11.15 -21.04 1.69
C THR A 526 9.85 -20.47 2.25
N GLY A 527 9.91 -19.38 3.04
CA GLY A 527 8.77 -18.83 3.73
C GLY A 527 8.14 -19.89 4.64
N THR A 528 6.93 -20.34 4.28
CA THR A 528 6.19 -21.37 5.02
C THR A 528 6.41 -22.81 4.51
N GLY A 529 7.37 -23.02 3.60
CA GLY A 529 7.73 -24.35 3.10
C GLY A 529 6.86 -24.88 1.95
N ASN A 530 6.00 -24.05 1.35
CA ASN A 530 4.98 -24.51 0.41
C ASN A 530 5.56 -25.24 -0.81
N PHE A 531 6.69 -24.80 -1.36
CA PHE A 531 7.32 -25.48 -2.50
C PHE A 531 7.83 -26.88 -2.11
N ILE A 532 8.50 -27.02 -0.96
CA ILE A 532 9.01 -28.32 -0.49
C ILE A 532 7.86 -29.27 -0.16
N VAL A 533 6.83 -28.81 0.54
CA VAL A 533 5.61 -29.59 0.81
C VAL A 533 4.98 -30.08 -0.49
N ASN A 534 4.87 -29.20 -1.49
CA ASN A 534 4.29 -29.53 -2.78
C ASN A 534 5.10 -30.55 -3.58
N ILE A 535 6.43 -30.52 -3.45
CA ILE A 535 7.35 -31.51 -4.02
C ILE A 535 7.17 -32.86 -3.31
N ILE A 536 7.16 -32.90 -1.98
CA ILE A 536 6.96 -34.14 -1.20
C ILE A 536 5.67 -34.85 -1.61
N ARG A 537 4.59 -34.10 -1.81
CA ARG A 537 3.30 -34.63 -2.29
C ARG A 537 3.41 -35.40 -3.61
N ARG A 538 4.35 -35.02 -4.48
CA ARG A 538 4.55 -35.61 -5.82
C ARG A 538 5.60 -36.72 -5.87
N ILE A 539 6.43 -36.88 -4.84
CA ILE A 539 7.44 -37.94 -4.78
C ILE A 539 6.83 -39.23 -4.24
N ASP A 540 6.99 -40.36 -4.93
CA ASP A 540 6.53 -41.66 -4.44
C ASP A 540 7.22 -42.09 -3.12
N GLU A 541 6.50 -42.84 -2.27
CA GLU A 541 6.97 -43.31 -0.95
C GLU A 541 8.32 -44.05 -1.02
N PHE A 542 8.58 -44.82 -2.09
CA PHE A 542 9.83 -45.58 -2.24
C PHE A 542 11.06 -44.68 -2.41
N ASN A 543 10.89 -43.50 -3.01
CA ASN A 543 11.97 -42.53 -3.22
C ASN A 543 11.99 -41.45 -2.14
N LEU A 544 10.87 -41.24 -1.43
CA LEU A 544 10.68 -40.10 -0.55
C LEU A 544 11.68 -40.06 0.61
N GLU A 545 11.95 -41.18 1.28
CA GLU A 545 12.91 -41.19 2.41
C GLU A 545 14.28 -40.64 1.98
N LYS A 546 14.82 -41.17 0.87
CA LYS A 546 16.12 -40.73 0.36
C LYS A 546 16.09 -39.27 -0.09
N LYS A 547 15.05 -38.88 -0.83
CA LYS A 547 14.89 -37.50 -1.32
C LYS A 547 14.82 -36.50 -0.15
N TYR A 548 14.01 -36.81 0.84
CA TYR A 548 13.81 -36.01 2.05
C TYR A 548 15.13 -35.85 2.84
N LYS A 549 15.88 -36.95 2.98
CA LYS A 549 17.14 -36.96 3.75
C LYS A 549 18.33 -36.38 3.00
N GLU A 550 18.41 -36.46 1.67
CA GLU A 550 19.65 -36.16 0.93
C GLU A 550 19.51 -35.09 -0.16
N ASP A 551 18.31 -34.90 -0.74
CA ASP A 551 18.14 -34.14 -1.99
C ASP A 551 17.24 -32.90 -1.87
N LEU A 552 16.51 -32.71 -0.78
CA LEU A 552 15.66 -31.53 -0.55
C LEU A 552 16.32 -30.59 0.45
N PHE A 553 16.38 -29.31 0.08
CA PHE A 553 16.99 -28.25 0.89
C PHE A 553 16.13 -26.98 0.86
N CYS A 554 16.08 -26.24 1.96
CA CYS A 554 15.48 -24.92 1.94
C CYS A 554 16.00 -23.98 3.04
N ASN A 555 16.02 -22.69 2.76
CA ASN A 555 16.57 -21.67 3.65
C ASN A 555 15.50 -20.66 4.07
N GLU A 556 15.59 -20.18 5.31
CA GLU A 556 14.75 -19.10 5.83
C GLU A 556 15.54 -18.20 6.78
N ILE A 557 15.36 -16.89 6.64
CA ILE A 557 16.04 -15.88 7.46
C ILE A 557 15.19 -15.47 8.67
N MET A 558 13.87 -15.60 8.58
CA MET A 558 12.94 -15.20 9.63
C MET A 558 12.59 -16.37 10.56
N LEU A 559 12.65 -16.13 11.88
CA LEU A 559 12.49 -17.18 12.88
C LEU A 559 11.16 -17.94 12.77
N LEU A 560 10.07 -17.21 12.59
CA LEU A 560 8.75 -17.79 12.65
C LEU A 560 8.29 -18.47 11.34
N PRO A 561 8.57 -17.92 10.14
CA PRO A 561 8.42 -18.68 8.90
C PRO A 561 9.27 -19.95 8.91
N TYR A 562 10.48 -19.92 9.50
CA TYR A 562 11.32 -21.11 9.68
C TYR A 562 10.61 -22.20 10.51
N TYR A 563 9.98 -21.85 11.64
CA TYR A 563 9.19 -22.80 12.43
C TYR A 563 8.01 -23.39 11.66
N ILE A 564 7.26 -22.53 10.96
CA ILE A 564 6.10 -22.96 10.17
C ILE A 564 6.54 -23.91 9.04
N SER A 565 7.63 -23.58 8.35
CA SER A 565 8.19 -24.41 7.29
C SER A 565 8.62 -25.79 7.80
N SER A 566 9.38 -25.85 8.90
CA SER A 566 9.80 -27.11 9.54
C SER A 566 8.59 -28.00 9.83
N LEU A 567 7.57 -27.45 10.51
CA LEU A 567 6.36 -28.17 10.88
C LEU A 567 5.58 -28.68 9.67
N ASN A 568 5.42 -27.86 8.63
CA ASN A 568 4.65 -28.26 7.45
C ASN A 568 5.35 -29.37 6.67
N ILE A 569 6.67 -29.27 6.52
CA ILE A 569 7.47 -30.26 5.78
C ILE A 569 7.49 -31.60 6.54
N GLU A 570 7.76 -31.57 7.84
CA GLU A 570 7.79 -32.76 8.71
C GLU A 570 6.42 -33.44 8.78
N HIS A 571 5.34 -32.66 8.89
CA HIS A 571 4.00 -33.22 8.89
C HIS A 571 3.63 -33.88 7.56
N GLU A 572 3.95 -33.24 6.43
CA GLU A 572 3.67 -33.83 5.12
C GLU A 572 4.43 -35.15 4.92
N TYR A 573 5.68 -35.22 5.39
CA TYR A 573 6.44 -36.46 5.41
C TYR A 573 5.78 -37.52 6.31
N TYR A 574 5.40 -37.15 7.53
CA TYR A 574 4.70 -38.04 8.46
C TYR A 574 3.39 -38.57 7.89
N ALA A 575 2.57 -37.70 7.29
CA ALA A 575 1.29 -38.06 6.70
C ALA A 575 1.44 -39.09 5.57
N LYS A 576 2.57 -39.07 4.86
CA LYS A 576 2.85 -39.94 3.73
C LYS A 576 3.58 -41.23 4.12
N MET A 577 4.54 -41.15 5.05
CA MET A 577 5.38 -42.30 5.45
C MET A 577 4.87 -43.02 6.71
N GLY A 578 3.94 -42.43 7.46
CA GLY A 578 3.45 -42.96 8.74
C GLY A 578 4.45 -42.90 9.90
N GLN A 579 5.66 -42.37 9.66
CA GLN A 579 6.74 -42.24 10.63
C GLN A 579 7.25 -40.79 10.67
N TYR A 580 7.46 -40.29 11.88
CA TYR A 580 7.98 -38.94 12.07
C TYR A 580 9.49 -38.93 11.85
N GLU A 581 9.97 -37.97 11.05
CA GLU A 581 11.39 -37.73 10.84
C GLU A 581 11.63 -36.21 10.77
N PRO A 582 12.58 -35.66 11.56
CA PRO A 582 12.90 -34.23 11.48
C PRO A 582 13.47 -33.88 10.10
N PHE A 583 13.12 -32.71 9.57
CA PHE A 583 13.64 -32.29 8.27
C PHE A 583 15.02 -31.67 8.45
N GLU A 584 16.08 -32.40 8.09
CA GLU A 584 17.45 -31.90 8.16
C GLU A 584 17.83 -30.95 7.01
N GLY A 585 17.00 -30.87 5.96
CA GLY A 585 17.23 -30.02 4.81
C GLY A 585 16.88 -28.54 5.02
N ILE A 586 16.22 -28.17 6.12
CA ILE A 586 15.90 -26.77 6.44
C ILE A 586 17.05 -26.10 7.22
N CYS A 587 17.50 -24.95 6.72
CA CYS A 587 18.52 -24.12 7.32
C CYS A 587 17.94 -22.78 7.79
N PHE A 588 18.30 -22.36 9.00
CA PHE A 588 18.06 -20.99 9.46
C PHE A 588 19.24 -20.12 9.05
N ALA A 589 19.13 -19.44 7.90
CA ALA A 589 20.24 -18.78 7.22
C ALA A 589 19.79 -17.67 6.25
N ASP A 590 20.62 -16.64 6.10
CA ASP A 590 20.49 -15.68 4.98
C ASP A 590 21.23 -16.21 3.75
N THR A 591 20.47 -16.68 2.75
CA THR A 591 21.03 -17.24 1.51
C THR A 591 22.01 -16.33 0.78
N LEU A 592 21.81 -15.01 0.80
CA LEU A 592 22.71 -14.07 0.12
C LEU A 592 24.00 -13.86 0.93
N GLU A 593 23.94 -13.97 2.26
CA GLU A 593 25.10 -13.92 3.15
C GLU A 593 25.91 -15.23 3.12
N LEU A 594 25.26 -16.38 2.94
CA LEU A 594 25.93 -17.69 2.81
C LEU A 594 26.99 -17.71 1.69
N ALA A 595 26.83 -16.86 0.67
CA ALA A 595 27.77 -16.69 -0.43
C ALA A 595 29.07 -15.98 -0.02
N GLU A 596 29.15 -15.37 1.17
CA GLU A 596 30.27 -14.51 1.58
C GLU A 596 31.53 -15.28 2.05
N GLY A 597 31.48 -16.63 2.13
CA GLY A 597 32.63 -17.50 2.43
C GLY A 597 33.24 -17.36 3.84
N GLN A 598 32.86 -16.34 4.62
CA GLN A 598 33.45 -16.04 5.94
C GLN A 598 32.90 -16.86 7.11
N GLN A 599 31.80 -17.60 6.94
CA GLN A 599 31.25 -18.47 7.99
C GLN A 599 32.16 -19.64 8.39
N MET A 600 33.24 -19.94 7.66
CA MET A 600 34.14 -21.04 7.99
C MET A 600 35.08 -20.76 9.19
N ALA A 601 35.07 -19.56 9.77
CA ALA A 601 36.01 -19.19 10.83
C ALA A 601 35.47 -19.34 12.28
N LEU A 602 34.17 -19.66 12.46
CA LEU A 602 33.50 -19.61 13.78
C LEU A 602 32.82 -20.95 14.14
N GLU A 603 33.55 -22.06 13.97
CA GLU A 603 33.10 -23.46 14.12
C GLU A 603 32.67 -23.90 15.55
N MET A 604 32.41 -23.03 16.52
CA MET A 604 32.50 -23.46 17.93
C MET A 604 31.25 -23.65 18.79
N PHE A 605 30.01 -23.30 18.41
CA PHE A 605 28.92 -23.38 19.42
C PHE A 605 27.51 -23.87 19.02
N VAL A 606 27.12 -23.96 17.74
CA VAL A 606 25.95 -24.77 17.33
C VAL A 606 26.32 -25.62 16.11
N GLU A 607 26.84 -26.81 16.40
CA GLU A 607 27.38 -27.75 15.41
C GLU A 607 26.30 -28.17 14.40
N GLU A 608 25.05 -28.34 14.81
CA GLU A 608 24.00 -28.94 13.98
C GLU A 608 23.46 -28.02 12.86
N ASN A 609 23.02 -26.77 13.13
CA ASN A 609 22.56 -25.86 12.05
C ASN A 609 23.71 -25.54 11.08
N THR A 610 24.92 -25.35 11.61
CA THR A 610 26.13 -25.15 10.82
C THR A 610 26.41 -26.35 9.92
N THR A 611 26.21 -27.57 10.42
CA THR A 611 26.32 -28.81 9.63
C THR A 611 25.28 -28.88 8.53
N ARG A 612 24.01 -28.50 8.81
CA ARG A 612 22.95 -28.42 7.78
C ARG A 612 23.33 -27.45 6.67
N VAL A 613 23.77 -26.24 7.01
CA VAL A 613 24.24 -25.22 6.05
C VAL A 613 25.43 -25.72 5.24
N LYS A 614 26.40 -26.41 5.86
CA LYS A 614 27.54 -26.99 5.16
C LYS A 614 27.11 -28.05 4.16
N ARG A 615 26.22 -28.97 4.57
CA ARG A 615 25.65 -30.00 3.70
C ARG A 615 24.89 -29.40 2.52
N GLU A 616 24.13 -28.35 2.75
CA GLU A 616 23.42 -27.59 1.72
C GLU A 616 24.40 -26.90 0.75
N LYS A 617 25.49 -26.29 1.23
CA LYS A 617 26.52 -25.66 0.37
C LYS A 617 27.25 -26.68 -0.51
N GLU A 618 27.60 -27.83 0.06
CA GLU A 618 28.29 -28.93 -0.63
C GLU A 618 27.37 -29.67 -1.63
N ALA A 619 26.05 -29.50 -1.51
CA ALA A 619 25.09 -30.14 -2.39
C ALA A 619 25.25 -29.70 -3.86
N ASP A 620 25.24 -30.68 -4.76
CA ASP A 620 25.16 -30.47 -6.20
C ASP A 620 23.72 -30.12 -6.65
N VAL A 621 23.26 -28.93 -6.27
CA VAL A 621 21.91 -28.42 -6.60
C VAL A 621 21.73 -28.35 -8.12
N MET A 622 20.66 -29.01 -8.60
CA MET A 622 20.24 -29.02 -10.00
C MET A 622 19.03 -28.11 -10.24
N VAL A 623 18.20 -27.90 -9.22
CA VAL A 623 17.00 -27.07 -9.31
C VAL A 623 17.00 -26.04 -8.19
N VAL A 624 16.88 -24.77 -8.54
CA VAL A 624 16.57 -23.67 -7.62
C VAL A 624 15.14 -23.22 -7.90
N ILE A 625 14.25 -23.28 -6.89
CA ILE A 625 12.83 -22.91 -7.03
C ILE A 625 12.39 -22.06 -5.84
N GLY A 626 11.56 -21.04 -6.03
CA GLY A 626 11.04 -20.30 -4.88
C GLY A 626 10.42 -18.94 -5.20
N ASN A 627 10.04 -18.23 -4.14
CA ASN A 627 9.51 -16.86 -4.16
C ASN A 627 10.43 -15.96 -3.30
N PRO A 628 11.53 -15.43 -3.86
CA PRO A 628 12.43 -14.57 -3.09
C PRO A 628 11.74 -13.24 -2.70
N PRO A 629 12.18 -12.61 -1.60
CA PRO A 629 11.57 -11.37 -1.11
C PRO A 629 11.67 -10.22 -2.11
N TYR A 630 10.62 -9.40 -2.13
CA TYR A 630 10.56 -8.13 -2.86
C TYR A 630 10.82 -7.00 -1.87
N ASN A 631 11.85 -6.20 -2.07
CA ASN A 631 12.01 -5.00 -1.24
C ASN A 631 11.85 -3.73 -2.09
N ALA A 632 10.72 -3.06 -1.88
CA ALA A 632 10.49 -1.74 -2.43
C ALA A 632 11.31 -0.73 -1.63
N TRP A 633 12.25 -0.06 -2.30
CA TRP A 633 13.07 1.05 -1.80
C TRP A 633 12.40 1.88 -0.71
N GLN A 634 13.17 2.28 0.32
CA GLN A 634 12.71 3.22 1.34
C GLN A 634 12.05 4.46 0.69
N LYS A 635 10.92 4.90 1.24
CA LYS A 635 10.17 6.05 0.71
C LYS A 635 10.83 7.38 1.05
N SER A 636 11.51 7.43 2.19
CA SER A 636 12.27 8.60 2.66
C SER A 636 13.62 8.18 3.23
N GLU A 637 14.63 9.04 3.08
CA GLU A 637 15.92 8.87 3.78
C GLU A 637 15.80 9.05 5.29
N ASN A 638 14.70 9.60 5.78
CA ASN A 638 14.40 9.70 7.21
C ASN A 638 13.91 8.36 7.81
N ASP A 639 13.50 7.40 6.96
CA ASP A 639 13.01 6.09 7.42
C ASP A 639 14.15 5.19 7.92
N ASN A 640 15.40 5.49 7.52
CA ASN A 640 16.60 4.73 7.84
C ASN A 640 16.45 3.22 7.59
N ASN A 641 15.73 2.86 6.52
CA ASN A 641 15.36 1.48 6.19
C ASN A 641 15.97 1.07 4.84
N LYS A 642 17.29 1.28 4.69
CA LYS A 642 18.00 0.96 3.46
C LYS A 642 18.13 -0.55 3.29
N ASN A 643 18.01 -1.02 2.05
CA ASN A 643 18.29 -2.41 1.71
C ASN A 643 19.67 -2.83 2.25
N ARG A 644 19.73 -4.03 2.83
CA ARG A 644 20.98 -4.63 3.26
C ARG A 644 21.97 -4.76 2.09
N LYS A 645 23.22 -4.43 2.37
CA LYS A 645 24.34 -4.59 1.43
C LYS A 645 24.92 -5.99 1.59
N TYR A 646 25.19 -6.63 0.47
CA TYR A 646 25.80 -7.95 0.40
C TYR A 646 27.03 -7.84 -0.51
N PRO A 647 28.19 -7.42 0.03
CA PRO A 647 29.39 -7.08 -0.73
C PRO A 647 29.72 -8.03 -1.89
N ILE A 648 29.63 -9.35 -1.67
CA ILE A 648 30.00 -10.33 -2.71
C ILE A 648 28.97 -10.36 -3.82
N ILE A 649 27.68 -10.58 -3.51
CA ILE A 649 26.67 -10.65 -4.57
C ILE A 649 26.45 -9.28 -5.23
N ASP A 650 26.60 -8.17 -4.50
CA ASP A 650 26.57 -6.81 -5.05
C ASP A 650 27.75 -6.59 -6.00
N ALA A 651 28.93 -7.16 -5.73
CA ALA A 651 30.05 -7.17 -6.66
C ALA A 651 29.75 -8.00 -7.91
N ARG A 652 29.16 -9.20 -7.75
CA ARG A 652 28.75 -10.05 -8.88
C ARG A 652 27.74 -9.36 -9.78
N VAL A 653 26.72 -8.70 -9.22
CA VAL A 653 25.75 -7.90 -9.98
C VAL A 653 26.46 -6.74 -10.69
N ARG A 654 27.42 -6.08 -10.02
CA ARG A 654 28.19 -4.98 -10.60
C ARG A 654 29.05 -5.42 -11.79
N GLU A 655 29.75 -6.54 -11.65
CA GLU A 655 30.69 -7.09 -12.64
C GLU A 655 29.99 -7.76 -13.83
N THR A 656 28.71 -8.11 -13.68
CA THR A 656 27.90 -8.75 -14.73
C THR A 656 26.84 -7.78 -15.27
N TYR A 657 25.69 -7.69 -14.58
CA TYR A 657 24.52 -6.97 -15.04
C TYR A 657 24.77 -5.47 -15.17
N ALA A 658 25.36 -4.85 -14.15
CA ALA A 658 25.57 -3.40 -14.18
C ALA A 658 26.67 -3.00 -15.16
N LYS A 659 27.75 -3.79 -15.29
CA LYS A 659 28.84 -3.53 -16.22
C LYS A 659 28.35 -3.51 -17.67
N ASP A 660 27.52 -4.48 -18.05
CA ASP A 660 27.05 -4.63 -19.43
C ASP A 660 25.80 -3.80 -19.76
N SER A 661 25.16 -3.19 -18.74
CA SER A 661 24.04 -2.28 -18.93
C SER A 661 24.47 -0.93 -19.52
N GLN A 662 23.75 -0.47 -20.55
CA GLN A 662 23.91 0.85 -21.18
C GLN A 662 23.15 1.96 -20.45
N ALA A 663 22.32 1.61 -19.46
CA ALA A 663 21.52 2.56 -18.71
C ALA A 663 22.38 3.52 -17.86
N SER A 664 21.98 4.78 -17.77
CA SER A 664 22.63 5.77 -16.87
C SER A 664 22.44 5.43 -15.41
N ASN A 665 21.21 5.05 -15.08
CA ASN A 665 20.78 4.77 -13.72
C ASN A 665 20.61 3.26 -13.57
N LYS A 666 21.47 2.68 -12.74
CA LYS A 666 21.54 1.23 -12.52
C LYS A 666 21.08 0.85 -11.11
N ILE A 667 20.46 1.79 -10.38
CA ILE A 667 20.01 1.58 -9.00
C ILE A 667 19.03 0.40 -8.93
N ALA A 668 18.15 0.24 -9.92
CA ALA A 668 17.18 -0.86 -9.97
C ALA A 668 17.81 -2.27 -9.93
N LEU A 669 19.08 -2.42 -10.35
CA LEU A 669 19.81 -3.68 -10.26
C LEU A 669 20.20 -4.06 -8.81
N GLY A 670 20.08 -3.12 -7.86
CA GLY A 670 20.31 -3.38 -6.43
C GLY A 670 19.12 -4.02 -5.71
N ASP A 671 18.01 -4.27 -6.41
CA ASP A 671 16.84 -4.97 -5.85
C ASP A 671 17.19 -6.41 -5.44
N VAL A 672 16.59 -6.91 -4.37
CA VAL A 672 16.91 -8.19 -3.74
C VAL A 672 16.61 -9.36 -4.70
N TYR A 673 15.52 -9.32 -5.47
CA TYR A 673 15.21 -10.40 -6.42
C TYR A 673 16.27 -10.54 -7.52
N VAL A 674 16.94 -9.44 -7.89
CA VAL A 674 18.06 -9.45 -8.86
C VAL A 674 19.27 -10.18 -8.28
N LYS A 675 19.53 -9.96 -6.98
CA LYS A 675 20.58 -10.68 -6.24
C LYS A 675 20.27 -12.17 -6.17
N PHE A 676 19.01 -12.57 -5.96
CA PHE A 676 18.60 -13.98 -5.99
C PHE A 676 18.77 -14.63 -7.37
N PHE A 677 18.43 -13.94 -8.47
CA PHE A 677 18.75 -14.46 -9.81
C PHE A 677 20.25 -14.63 -10.02
N ARG A 678 21.05 -13.61 -9.65
CA ARG A 678 22.51 -13.68 -9.77
C ARG A 678 23.09 -14.83 -8.94
N TRP A 679 22.60 -14.97 -7.70
CA TRP A 679 23.01 -16.01 -6.77
C TRP A 679 22.61 -17.40 -7.29
N ALA A 680 21.39 -17.59 -7.79
CA ALA A 680 20.93 -18.87 -8.32
C ALA A 680 21.77 -19.31 -9.53
N VAL A 681 22.11 -18.40 -10.43
CA VAL A 681 23.01 -18.69 -11.56
C VAL A 681 24.41 -19.09 -11.07
N ASP A 682 24.94 -18.39 -10.07
CA ASP A 682 26.25 -18.69 -9.50
C ASP A 682 26.22 -20.02 -8.70
N ARG A 683 25.12 -20.34 -8.01
CA ARG A 683 24.89 -21.59 -7.27
C ARG A 683 24.86 -22.81 -8.17
N LEU A 684 24.30 -22.69 -9.38
CA LEU A 684 24.38 -23.75 -10.41
C LEU A 684 25.82 -23.92 -10.95
N GLY A 685 26.67 -22.90 -10.87
CA GLY A 685 28.03 -22.91 -11.41
C GLY A 685 27.99 -23.02 -12.93
N ASN A 686 28.69 -24.02 -13.50
CA ASN A 686 28.62 -24.36 -14.93
C ASN A 686 27.77 -25.62 -15.21
N ARG A 687 27.11 -26.17 -14.19
CA ARG A 687 26.32 -27.40 -14.33
C ARG A 687 24.98 -27.13 -15.01
N ASP A 688 24.46 -28.19 -15.63
CA ASP A 688 23.10 -28.22 -16.15
C ASP A 688 22.08 -28.18 -15.01
N GLY A 689 20.98 -27.47 -15.22
CA GLY A 689 20.00 -27.24 -14.17
C GLY A 689 18.91 -26.24 -14.53
N ILE A 690 18.04 -25.96 -13.55
CA ILE A 690 16.85 -25.13 -13.69
C ILE A 690 16.82 -24.08 -12.59
N VAL A 691 16.46 -22.85 -12.94
CA VAL A 691 16.08 -21.79 -12.00
C VAL A 691 14.63 -21.42 -12.28
N CYS A 692 13.74 -21.58 -11.30
CA CYS A 692 12.32 -21.28 -11.42
C CYS A 692 11.87 -20.35 -10.29
N LEU A 693 11.78 -19.05 -10.54
CA LEU A 693 11.44 -18.05 -9.53
C LEU A 693 10.20 -17.25 -9.91
N VAL A 694 9.34 -16.96 -8.93
CA VAL A 694 8.29 -15.94 -9.06
C VAL A 694 8.83 -14.63 -8.48
N THR A 695 8.91 -13.57 -9.29
CA THR A 695 9.66 -12.34 -8.97
C THR A 695 9.05 -11.10 -9.61
N ASN A 696 9.56 -9.92 -9.26
CA ASN A 696 9.16 -8.66 -9.87
C ASN A 696 9.46 -8.70 -11.37
N ASN A 697 8.47 -8.37 -12.21
CA ASN A 697 8.60 -8.48 -13.67
C ASN A 697 9.33 -7.29 -14.35
N SER A 698 9.81 -6.31 -13.56
CA SER A 698 10.47 -5.10 -14.09
C SER A 698 11.68 -5.36 -15.00
N PHE A 699 12.40 -6.48 -14.81
CA PHE A 699 13.56 -6.79 -15.64
C PHE A 699 13.22 -7.11 -17.10
N ILE A 700 11.94 -7.37 -17.42
CA ILE A 700 11.49 -7.67 -18.78
C ILE A 700 11.52 -6.43 -19.67
N ASP A 701 11.07 -5.27 -19.17
CA ASP A 701 10.88 -4.07 -19.98
C ASP A 701 11.83 -2.91 -19.61
N GLN A 702 12.20 -2.76 -18.33
CA GLN A 702 12.96 -1.60 -17.87
C GLN A 702 14.38 -1.54 -18.45
N ILE A 703 14.84 -0.32 -18.70
CA ILE A 703 16.09 -0.01 -19.40
C ILE A 703 17.31 -0.48 -18.61
N ALA A 704 17.30 -0.34 -17.28
CA ALA A 704 18.42 -0.72 -16.41
C ALA A 704 18.79 -2.21 -16.42
N PHE A 705 17.91 -3.07 -16.96
CA PHE A 705 18.05 -4.53 -16.92
C PHE A 705 18.51 -5.12 -18.24
N ASP A 706 18.88 -4.32 -19.24
CA ASP A 706 19.48 -4.77 -20.50
C ASP A 706 20.70 -5.68 -20.28
N GLY A 707 21.59 -5.31 -19.36
CA GLY A 707 22.71 -6.16 -18.94
C GLY A 707 22.26 -7.45 -18.27
N MET A 708 21.22 -7.42 -17.42
CA MET A 708 20.66 -8.64 -16.81
C MET A 708 20.07 -9.57 -17.87
N ARG A 709 19.27 -9.06 -18.80
CA ARG A 709 18.66 -9.81 -19.91
C ARG A 709 19.72 -10.47 -20.78
N LYS A 710 20.76 -9.72 -21.18
CA LYS A 710 21.94 -10.23 -21.90
C LYS A 710 22.56 -11.42 -21.17
N HIS A 711 22.81 -11.28 -19.87
CA HIS A 711 23.44 -12.34 -19.07
C HIS A 711 22.51 -13.54 -18.85
N LEU A 712 21.20 -13.35 -18.69
CA LEU A 712 20.26 -14.48 -18.59
C LEU A 712 20.29 -15.32 -19.87
N GLN A 713 20.25 -14.68 -21.04
CA GLN A 713 20.30 -15.39 -22.33
C GLN A 713 21.66 -16.02 -22.61
N LYS A 714 22.74 -15.49 -22.01
CA LYS A 714 24.06 -16.13 -22.05
C LYS A 714 24.13 -17.37 -21.17
N HIS A 715 23.52 -17.34 -19.97
CA HIS A 715 23.65 -18.41 -18.99
C HIS A 715 22.62 -19.53 -19.15
N PHE A 716 21.51 -19.28 -19.84
CA PHE A 716 20.41 -20.23 -20.01
C PHE A 716 20.12 -20.45 -21.48
N THR A 717 19.89 -21.73 -21.83
CA THR A 717 19.54 -22.15 -23.18
C THR A 717 18.05 -22.01 -23.44
N GLN A 718 17.20 -22.05 -22.41
CA GLN A 718 15.76 -21.80 -22.58
C GLN A 718 15.26 -20.92 -21.45
N ILE A 719 14.46 -19.91 -21.77
CA ILE A 719 13.83 -19.03 -20.79
C ILE A 719 12.34 -18.96 -21.11
N TYR A 720 11.52 -19.29 -20.13
CA TYR A 720 10.07 -19.19 -20.16
C TYR A 720 9.65 -18.13 -19.13
N HIS A 721 8.94 -17.10 -19.57
CA HIS A 721 8.46 -16.05 -18.68
C HIS A 721 6.95 -15.84 -18.81
N VAL A 722 6.23 -16.06 -17.72
CA VAL A 722 4.80 -15.76 -17.60
C VAL A 722 4.64 -14.44 -16.84
N ASP A 723 4.24 -13.39 -17.54
CA ASP A 723 3.96 -12.06 -16.99
C ASP A 723 2.53 -12.01 -16.44
N LEU A 724 2.39 -11.89 -15.12
CA LEU A 724 1.11 -11.84 -14.41
C LEU A 724 0.59 -10.40 -14.21
N HIS A 725 1.27 -9.37 -14.75
CA HIS A 725 0.89 -7.97 -14.57
C HIS A 725 0.71 -7.56 -13.09
N GLY A 726 -0.24 -6.66 -12.79
CA GLY A 726 -0.57 -6.23 -11.43
C GLY A 726 0.26 -5.04 -10.93
N ASN A 727 0.89 -4.27 -11.83
CA ASN A 727 1.66 -3.08 -11.48
C ASN A 727 0.77 -1.83 -11.37
N VAL A 728 0.28 -1.55 -10.17
CA VAL A 728 -0.58 -0.40 -9.84
C VAL A 728 0.17 0.93 -9.95
N VAL A 729 1.50 0.91 -9.79
CA VAL A 729 2.33 2.12 -9.94
C VAL A 729 2.39 2.55 -11.40
N LYS A 730 2.48 1.58 -12.33
CA LYS A 730 2.49 1.83 -13.78
C LYS A 730 1.10 2.19 -14.30
N ASN A 731 0.06 1.48 -13.85
CA ASN A 731 -1.33 1.74 -14.22
C ASN A 731 -2.20 2.04 -12.97
N PRO A 732 -2.39 3.32 -12.61
CA PRO A 732 -3.22 3.71 -11.48
C PRO A 732 -4.72 3.40 -11.63
N LYS A 733 -5.19 3.03 -12.84
CA LYS A 733 -6.59 2.58 -13.04
C LYS A 733 -6.84 1.21 -12.41
N LEU A 734 -5.79 0.43 -12.15
CA LEU A 734 -5.87 -0.80 -11.38
C LEU A 734 -6.25 -0.46 -9.93
N SER A 735 -7.50 -0.77 -9.57
CA SER A 735 -8.02 -0.42 -8.24
C SER A 735 -7.41 -1.26 -7.13
N GLY A 736 -6.77 -0.58 -6.17
CA GLY A 736 -6.17 -1.19 -4.99
C GLY A 736 -5.14 -2.24 -5.35
N THR A 737 -5.18 -3.40 -4.69
CA THR A 737 -4.26 -4.53 -4.93
C THR A 737 -4.96 -5.75 -5.53
N THR A 738 -6.21 -5.58 -5.96
CA THR A 738 -7.11 -6.67 -6.39
C THR A 738 -6.70 -7.35 -7.70
N HIS A 739 -5.88 -6.67 -8.50
CA HIS A 739 -5.37 -7.16 -9.80
C HIS A 739 -4.01 -7.84 -9.67
N ASN A 740 -3.39 -7.80 -8.50
CA ASN A 740 -2.09 -8.42 -8.25
C ASN A 740 -2.28 -9.75 -7.52
N VAL A 741 -1.60 -10.81 -7.98
CA VAL A 741 -1.75 -12.17 -7.42
C VAL A 741 -1.31 -12.27 -5.94
N PHE A 742 -0.42 -11.38 -5.52
CA PHE A 742 0.11 -11.28 -4.16
C PHE A 742 -0.53 -10.16 -3.34
N GLY A 743 -1.46 -9.39 -3.92
CA GLY A 743 -2.05 -8.23 -3.23
C GLY A 743 -1.06 -7.08 -2.99
N ILE A 744 0.00 -6.97 -3.82
CA ILE A 744 0.98 -5.87 -3.78
C ILE A 744 0.81 -4.90 -4.95
N LYS A 745 1.61 -3.82 -4.98
CA LYS A 745 1.55 -2.77 -6.02
C LYS A 745 2.48 -3.00 -7.22
N LEU A 746 3.51 -3.82 -7.08
CA LEU A 746 4.50 -4.09 -8.13
C LEU A 746 4.04 -5.24 -9.02
N GLY A 747 4.37 -5.18 -10.31
CA GLY A 747 4.09 -6.28 -11.25
C GLY A 747 4.92 -7.52 -10.92
N VAL A 748 4.35 -8.71 -11.18
CA VAL A 748 4.97 -9.99 -10.83
C VAL A 748 4.91 -10.94 -12.02
N GLY A 749 5.91 -11.80 -12.16
CA GLY A 749 5.96 -12.84 -13.19
C GLY A 749 6.73 -14.08 -12.73
N ILE A 750 6.43 -15.21 -13.37
CA ILE A 750 7.09 -16.50 -13.13
C ILE A 750 8.14 -16.69 -14.22
N THR A 751 9.39 -16.92 -13.83
CA THR A 751 10.50 -17.17 -14.77
C THR A 751 11.07 -18.56 -14.53
N LEU A 752 10.97 -19.42 -15.53
CA LEU A 752 11.63 -20.72 -15.57
C LEU A 752 12.76 -20.66 -16.61
N ALA A 753 14.00 -20.74 -16.13
CA ALA A 753 15.20 -20.68 -16.95
C ALA A 753 15.99 -21.99 -16.85
N VAL A 754 16.35 -22.55 -18.01
CA VAL A 754 16.97 -23.88 -18.14
C VAL A 754 18.36 -23.72 -18.73
N ARG A 755 19.34 -24.36 -18.11
CA ARG A 755 20.67 -24.56 -18.70
C ARG A 755 20.83 -26.02 -19.06
N ASN A 756 20.97 -26.28 -20.36
CA ASN A 756 21.25 -27.60 -20.89
C ASN A 756 22.42 -27.50 -21.87
N SER A 757 23.60 -27.94 -21.44
CA SER A 757 24.84 -27.93 -22.22
C SER A 757 24.76 -28.69 -23.55
N LYS A 758 23.78 -29.59 -23.71
CA LYS A 758 23.51 -30.34 -24.93
C LYS A 758 22.55 -29.62 -25.89
N ALA A 759 21.87 -28.56 -25.46
CA ALA A 759 20.93 -27.84 -26.30
C ALA A 759 21.68 -27.04 -27.38
N VAL A 760 21.20 -27.17 -28.62
CA VAL A 760 21.84 -26.55 -29.81
C VAL A 760 21.33 -25.13 -30.08
N GLN A 761 20.13 -24.80 -29.60
CA GLN A 761 19.49 -23.51 -29.82
C GLN A 761 19.04 -22.87 -28.50
N SER A 762 19.20 -21.54 -28.41
CA SER A 762 18.64 -20.75 -27.34
C SER A 762 17.22 -20.27 -27.67
N THR A 763 16.29 -20.35 -26.71
CA THR A 763 14.90 -19.91 -26.89
C THR A 763 14.46 -18.99 -25.75
N LEU A 764 13.68 -17.97 -26.10
CA LEU A 764 13.06 -17.03 -25.15
C LEU A 764 11.57 -17.00 -25.44
N LYS A 765 10.78 -17.55 -24.52
CA LYS A 765 9.33 -17.67 -24.61
C LYS A 765 8.65 -16.78 -23.60
N TYR A 766 7.66 -16.04 -24.06
CA TYR A 766 6.94 -15.06 -23.27
C TYR A 766 5.44 -15.29 -23.35
N HIS A 767 4.75 -15.14 -22.22
CA HIS A 767 3.30 -15.12 -22.17
C HIS A 767 2.86 -14.02 -21.21
N ARG A 768 1.87 -13.23 -21.61
CA ARG A 768 1.33 -12.13 -20.82
C ARG A 768 -0.16 -12.34 -20.61
N VAL A 769 -0.60 -12.36 -19.36
CA VAL A 769 -2.03 -12.38 -19.03
C VAL A 769 -2.67 -11.01 -19.31
N PRO A 770 -3.97 -10.91 -19.60
CA PRO A 770 -4.64 -9.61 -19.76
C PRO A 770 -4.45 -8.69 -18.55
N GLU A 771 -4.18 -7.41 -18.81
CA GLU A 771 -3.77 -6.44 -17.78
C GLU A 771 -4.83 -6.25 -16.68
N TYR A 772 -6.10 -6.18 -17.08
CA TYR A 772 -7.24 -5.91 -16.20
C TYR A 772 -7.82 -7.15 -15.51
N TRP A 773 -7.21 -8.33 -15.67
CA TRP A 773 -7.62 -9.51 -14.90
C TRP A 773 -7.38 -9.30 -13.40
N ARG A 774 -8.36 -9.72 -12.59
CA ARG A 774 -8.26 -9.80 -11.14
C ARG A 774 -7.37 -10.97 -10.72
N LYS A 775 -6.93 -10.94 -9.46
CA LYS A 775 -6.18 -12.05 -8.83
C LYS A 775 -6.81 -13.42 -9.10
N THR A 776 -8.12 -13.55 -8.92
CA THR A 776 -8.84 -14.83 -9.09
C THR A 776 -8.77 -15.37 -10.51
N GLU A 777 -8.87 -14.50 -11.52
CA GLU A 777 -8.83 -14.89 -12.94
C GLU A 777 -7.42 -15.34 -13.34
N LYS A 778 -6.39 -14.64 -12.85
CA LYS A 778 -4.97 -15.01 -13.08
C LYS A 778 -4.63 -16.37 -12.49
N LEU A 779 -5.03 -16.62 -11.24
CA LEU A 779 -4.80 -17.90 -10.56
C LEU A 779 -5.59 -19.05 -11.21
N ALA A 780 -6.84 -18.79 -11.64
CA ALA A 780 -7.64 -19.77 -12.38
C ALA A 780 -6.99 -20.12 -13.74
N SER A 781 -6.39 -19.15 -14.42
CA SER A 781 -5.67 -19.39 -15.68
C SER A 781 -4.46 -20.30 -15.47
N LEU A 782 -3.65 -20.06 -14.43
CA LEU A 782 -2.50 -20.93 -14.11
C LEU A 782 -2.96 -22.36 -13.79
N SER A 783 -4.03 -22.49 -12.99
CA SER A 783 -4.63 -23.80 -12.67
C SER A 783 -5.12 -24.54 -13.90
N LYS A 784 -5.74 -23.82 -14.85
CA LYS A 784 -6.23 -24.38 -16.11
C LYS A 784 -5.08 -24.85 -17.01
N SER A 785 -4.01 -24.06 -17.09
CA SER A 785 -2.82 -24.40 -17.88
C SER A 785 -2.01 -25.54 -17.26
N LYS A 786 -2.08 -25.74 -15.94
CA LYS A 786 -1.35 -26.74 -15.13
C LYS A 786 0.17 -26.56 -15.09
N SER A 787 0.80 -26.35 -16.26
CA SER A 787 2.24 -26.25 -16.45
C SER A 787 2.57 -25.36 -17.66
N ILE A 788 3.86 -25.14 -17.93
CA ILE A 788 4.33 -24.42 -19.11
C ILE A 788 3.86 -25.01 -20.45
N ASN A 789 3.50 -26.31 -20.51
CA ASN A 789 2.99 -26.93 -21.74
C ASN A 789 1.57 -26.46 -22.09
N GLY A 790 0.78 -26.04 -21.09
CA GLY A 790 -0.58 -25.52 -21.28
C GLY A 790 -0.63 -24.01 -21.56
N ILE A 791 0.51 -23.38 -21.87
CA ILE A 791 0.63 -21.95 -22.14
C ILE A 791 0.86 -21.72 -23.63
N ASN A 792 0.16 -20.73 -24.18
CA ASN A 792 0.39 -20.26 -25.55
C ASN A 792 1.54 -19.23 -25.53
N TRP A 793 2.69 -19.63 -26.05
CA TRP A 793 3.92 -18.85 -26.01
C TRP A 793 4.07 -17.93 -27.22
N LEU A 794 4.56 -16.71 -26.97
CA LEU A 794 5.17 -15.83 -27.95
C LEU A 794 6.69 -16.05 -27.93
N ASP A 795 7.28 -16.40 -29.06
CA ASP A 795 8.73 -16.45 -29.21
C ASP A 795 9.27 -15.01 -29.35
N LEU A 796 10.18 -14.63 -28.46
CA LEU A 796 10.81 -13.31 -28.48
C LEU A 796 12.20 -13.38 -29.09
N HIS A 797 12.48 -12.40 -29.96
CA HIS A 797 13.79 -12.16 -30.54
C HIS A 797 14.32 -10.82 -30.03
N PRO A 798 15.26 -10.82 -29.08
CA PRO A 798 15.82 -9.58 -28.59
C PRO A 798 16.52 -8.79 -29.70
N ASP A 799 16.44 -7.46 -29.60
CA ASP A 799 17.23 -6.57 -30.45
C ASP A 799 18.71 -6.56 -30.05
N GLU A 800 19.53 -5.82 -30.82
CA GLU A 800 20.97 -5.64 -30.54
C GLU A 800 21.25 -4.98 -29.18
N ARG A 801 20.26 -4.27 -28.62
CA ARG A 801 20.33 -3.62 -27.31
C ARG A 801 19.82 -4.54 -26.18
N ASN A 802 19.54 -5.81 -26.47
CA ASN A 802 19.01 -6.80 -25.52
C ASN A 802 17.64 -6.40 -24.95
N THR A 803 16.81 -5.71 -25.72
CA THR A 803 15.39 -5.48 -25.43
C THR A 803 14.59 -6.72 -25.79
N TRP A 804 13.84 -7.29 -24.84
CA TRP A 804 13.03 -8.49 -25.11
C TRP A 804 11.68 -8.17 -25.77
N ILE A 805 11.00 -7.11 -25.32
CA ILE A 805 9.70 -6.70 -25.86
C ILE A 805 9.93 -5.64 -26.94
N THR A 806 9.95 -6.06 -28.20
CA THR A 806 10.21 -5.21 -29.38
C THR A 806 8.98 -4.97 -30.24
N GLU A 807 7.83 -5.55 -29.88
CA GLU A 807 6.55 -5.35 -30.56
C GLU A 807 6.18 -3.86 -30.64
N GLY A 808 5.73 -3.40 -31.81
CA GLY A 808 5.47 -1.98 -32.10
C GLY A 808 6.72 -1.15 -32.42
N MET A 809 7.92 -1.71 -32.24
CA MET A 809 9.24 -1.23 -32.65
C MET A 809 9.33 -0.80 -34.12
N LYS A 810 9.66 0.47 -34.43
CA LYS A 810 10.04 0.88 -35.80
C LYS A 810 11.56 0.98 -35.93
N VAL A 811 12.12 0.24 -36.89
CA VAL A 811 13.59 0.12 -37.06
C VAL A 811 14.17 1.40 -37.65
N GLU A 812 13.45 1.99 -38.61
CA GLU A 812 13.81 3.23 -39.29
C GLU A 812 13.98 4.42 -38.34
N TYR A 813 13.32 4.40 -37.17
CA TYR A 813 13.43 5.44 -36.16
C TYR A 813 14.88 5.69 -35.71
N SER A 814 15.69 4.63 -35.62
CA SER A 814 17.10 4.73 -35.21
C SER A 814 17.99 5.38 -36.28
N SER A 815 17.50 5.52 -37.52
CA SER A 815 18.22 6.20 -38.60
C SER A 815 18.07 7.72 -38.57
N PHE A 816 17.03 8.23 -37.90
CA PHE A 816 16.78 9.66 -37.80
C PHE A 816 17.73 10.34 -36.81
N PRO A 817 18.07 11.63 -37.02
CA PRO A 817 18.86 12.41 -36.07
C PRO A 817 18.23 12.43 -34.65
N PRO A 818 18.89 11.92 -33.60
CA PRO A 818 18.40 12.08 -32.23
C PRO A 818 18.47 13.54 -31.78
N LEU A 819 17.57 13.93 -30.87
CA LEU A 819 17.65 15.25 -30.23
C LEU A 819 18.99 15.47 -29.53
N GLY A 820 19.54 14.45 -28.89
CA GLY A 820 20.85 14.49 -28.27
C GLY A 820 21.26 13.14 -27.70
N THR A 821 22.56 12.91 -27.55
CA THR A 821 23.11 11.69 -26.96
C THR A 821 23.98 12.02 -25.75
N LYS A 822 24.37 11.03 -24.96
CA LYS A 822 25.32 11.30 -23.86
C LYS A 822 26.71 11.61 -24.36
N ASP A 823 27.16 10.86 -25.38
CA ASP A 823 28.46 11.07 -26.01
C ASP A 823 28.57 12.52 -26.48
N SER A 824 27.44 13.06 -27.00
CA SER A 824 27.36 14.45 -27.42
C SER A 824 27.63 15.50 -26.35
N LYS A 825 27.21 15.23 -25.11
CA LYS A 825 27.48 16.11 -23.97
C LYS A 825 28.93 16.08 -23.52
N SER A 826 29.63 14.96 -23.71
CA SER A 826 30.97 14.72 -23.17
C SER A 826 32.10 15.00 -24.16
N SER A 827 31.82 15.01 -25.46
CA SER A 827 32.85 15.20 -26.48
C SER A 827 33.28 16.66 -26.61
N LEU A 828 34.59 16.88 -26.67
CA LEU A 828 35.23 18.15 -27.04
C LEU A 828 35.26 18.39 -28.55
N VAL A 829 34.87 17.39 -29.36
CA VAL A 829 34.87 17.44 -30.83
C VAL A 829 33.43 17.63 -31.33
N GLU A 830 33.23 18.49 -32.33
CA GLU A 830 31.95 18.80 -32.99
C GLU A 830 31.43 17.71 -33.95
N SER A 831 31.96 16.49 -33.92
CA SER A 831 31.57 15.43 -34.85
C SER A 831 30.37 14.62 -34.32
N GLU A 832 29.18 15.23 -34.30
CA GLU A 832 28.00 14.56 -33.74
C GLU A 832 26.77 14.71 -34.61
N ASN A 833 26.22 13.55 -35.01
CA ASN A 833 24.98 13.42 -35.76
C ASN A 833 23.75 13.62 -34.84
N THR A 834 23.67 14.76 -34.14
CA THR A 834 22.61 15.09 -33.18
C THR A 834 22.11 16.51 -33.37
N ILE A 835 20.86 16.80 -33.00
CA ILE A 835 20.28 18.15 -33.17
C ILE A 835 20.80 19.14 -32.12
N PHE A 836 20.82 18.76 -30.85
CA PHE A 836 21.28 19.60 -29.74
C PHE A 836 22.60 19.10 -29.17
N LYS A 837 23.55 20.03 -28.94
CA LYS A 837 24.85 19.72 -28.34
C LYS A 837 24.71 19.28 -26.88
N THR A 838 23.80 19.88 -26.13
CA THR A 838 23.57 19.50 -24.73
C THR A 838 22.09 19.59 -24.32
N TYR A 839 21.76 18.93 -23.22
CA TYR A 839 20.44 18.90 -22.61
C TYR A 839 20.57 18.51 -21.13
N GLY A 840 19.54 18.68 -20.32
CA GLY A 840 19.59 18.40 -18.89
C GLY A 840 18.24 17.95 -18.34
N GLY A 841 18.23 17.24 -17.21
CA GLY A 841 16.98 16.93 -16.53
C GLY A 841 16.39 18.15 -15.84
N GLY A 842 15.08 18.12 -15.57
CA GLY A 842 14.44 19.04 -14.63
C GLY A 842 15.02 18.93 -13.22
N VAL A 843 14.79 19.94 -12.37
CA VAL A 843 15.36 19.98 -11.02
C VAL A 843 14.73 18.90 -10.15
N LYS A 844 15.57 18.16 -9.43
CA LYS A 844 15.15 17.13 -8.47
C LYS A 844 15.52 17.57 -7.07
N THR A 845 14.53 17.79 -6.21
CA THR A 845 14.79 18.30 -4.85
C THR A 845 14.87 17.19 -3.80
N ASN A 846 14.06 16.13 -3.95
CA ASN A 846 13.73 15.12 -2.92
C ASN A 846 12.97 15.66 -1.69
N ARG A 847 12.62 16.94 -1.67
CA ARG A 847 12.01 17.64 -0.53
C ARG A 847 11.03 18.73 -0.96
N ASP A 848 10.21 18.44 -1.96
CA ASP A 848 9.33 19.43 -2.57
C ASP A 848 8.51 20.27 -1.58
N PRO A 849 7.84 19.71 -0.54
CA PRO A 849 7.05 20.52 0.41
C PRO A 849 7.84 21.64 1.10
N TRP A 850 9.17 21.48 1.18
CA TRP A 850 10.07 22.38 1.88
C TRP A 850 10.69 23.46 0.99
N VAL A 851 10.93 23.16 -0.29
CA VAL A 851 11.69 24.04 -1.20
C VAL A 851 10.84 24.59 -2.33
N TYR A 852 9.58 24.19 -2.43
CA TYR A 852 8.58 24.82 -3.29
C TYR A 852 7.48 25.49 -2.46
N ASP A 853 6.91 26.59 -2.96
CA ASP A 853 5.68 27.18 -2.46
C ASP A 853 5.01 28.05 -3.55
N PHE A 854 3.72 28.34 -3.42
CA PHE A 854 3.05 29.36 -4.22
C PHE A 854 3.34 30.78 -3.71
N ASP A 855 3.79 30.93 -2.45
CA ASP A 855 4.10 32.18 -1.78
C ASP A 855 5.58 32.25 -1.34
N GLU A 856 6.27 33.34 -1.67
CA GLU A 856 7.70 33.52 -1.36
C GLU A 856 7.98 33.60 0.15
N GLU A 857 7.11 34.25 0.93
CA GLU A 857 7.32 34.45 2.36
C GLU A 857 7.18 33.13 3.13
N ASN A 858 6.19 32.32 2.74
CA ASN A 858 6.01 30.98 3.29
C ASN A 858 7.18 30.06 2.92
N LEU A 859 7.70 30.15 1.69
CA LEU A 859 8.92 29.44 1.30
C LEU A 859 10.10 29.83 2.21
N GLU A 860 10.33 31.12 2.43
CA GLU A 860 11.40 31.62 3.31
C GLU A 860 11.29 31.07 4.74
N LYS A 861 10.09 31.09 5.35
CA LYS A 861 9.84 30.53 6.69
C LYS A 861 10.16 29.05 6.78
N LYS A 862 9.75 28.26 5.77
CA LYS A 862 10.04 26.82 5.69
C LYS A 862 11.54 26.55 5.58
N LEU A 863 12.25 27.33 4.76
CA LEU A 863 13.69 27.20 4.59
C LEU A 863 14.45 27.50 5.88
N GLN A 864 14.04 28.53 6.62
CA GLN A 864 14.66 28.89 7.90
C GLN A 864 14.63 27.71 8.88
N THR A 865 13.50 27.00 8.96
CA THR A 865 13.35 25.79 9.80
C THR A 865 14.34 24.68 9.42
N ILE A 866 14.52 24.42 8.12
CA ILE A 866 15.51 23.43 7.65
C ILE A 866 16.92 23.89 7.97
N ILE A 867 17.25 25.15 7.67
CA ILE A 867 18.59 25.70 7.83
C ILE A 867 19.02 25.61 9.29
N ASP A 868 18.12 25.98 10.22
CA ASP A 868 18.38 25.91 11.66
C ASP A 868 18.56 24.46 12.13
N THR A 869 17.68 23.55 11.69
CA THR A 869 17.75 22.12 12.06
C THR A 869 19.04 21.47 11.53
N TYR A 870 19.36 21.69 10.26
CA TYR A 870 20.56 21.15 9.62
C TYR A 870 21.84 21.68 10.28
N ASN A 871 21.92 22.99 10.52
CA ASN A 871 23.10 23.60 11.11
C ASN A 871 23.27 23.16 12.58
N ALA A 872 22.18 22.98 13.33
CA ALA A 872 22.25 22.41 14.67
C ALA A 872 22.80 20.98 14.67
N ASP A 873 22.36 20.13 13.74
CA ASP A 873 22.89 18.76 13.59
C ASP A 873 24.35 18.77 13.14
N LEU A 874 24.75 19.70 12.26
CA LEU A 874 26.14 19.89 11.86
C LEU A 874 27.02 20.30 13.05
N ASP A 875 26.58 21.26 13.86
CA ASP A 875 27.30 21.72 15.04
C ASP A 875 27.44 20.59 16.08
N ARG A 876 26.37 19.80 16.30
CA ARG A 876 26.43 18.55 17.11
C ARG A 876 27.43 17.56 16.53
N TRP A 877 27.46 17.39 15.21
CA TRP A 877 28.36 16.43 14.54
C TRP A 877 29.83 16.84 14.66
N ASN A 878 30.13 18.14 14.55
CA ASN A 878 31.48 18.67 14.65
C ASN A 878 32.04 18.64 16.08
N ASN A 879 31.18 18.77 17.09
CA ASN A 879 31.56 18.80 18.51
C ASN A 879 31.69 17.41 19.17
N LYS A 880 31.54 16.30 18.42
CA LYS A 880 31.58 14.94 18.98
C LYS A 880 33.01 14.43 19.20
N ALA A 881 33.22 13.66 20.27
CA ALA A 881 34.40 12.80 20.39
C ALA A 881 34.33 11.73 19.27
N ARG A 882 35.41 11.59 18.48
CA ARG A 882 35.46 10.68 17.32
C ARG A 882 35.18 9.24 17.77
N THR A 883 33.93 8.81 17.60
CA THR A 883 33.42 7.45 17.81
C THR A 883 32.72 6.99 16.52
N ASP A 884 32.62 5.68 16.33
CA ASP A 884 32.09 4.98 15.14
C ASP A 884 30.56 5.13 14.96
N LEU A 885 30.02 6.33 15.17
CA LEU A 885 28.60 6.62 15.02
C LEU A 885 28.22 6.75 13.54
N GLU A 886 27.27 5.93 13.09
CA GLU A 886 26.67 6.02 11.77
C GLU A 886 25.77 7.26 11.64
N ILE A 887 25.93 8.01 10.54
CA ILE A 887 25.19 9.26 10.28
C ILE A 887 23.67 9.09 10.35
N ASP A 888 23.16 7.95 9.88
CA ASP A 888 21.73 7.67 9.82
C ASP A 888 21.11 7.58 11.22
N SER A 889 21.86 7.11 12.22
CA SER A 889 21.44 7.06 13.63
C SER A 889 21.62 8.37 14.40
N PHE A 890 22.33 9.34 13.81
CA PHE A 890 22.74 10.57 14.50
C PHE A 890 21.82 11.76 14.21
N VAL A 891 21.45 11.94 12.94
CA VAL A 891 20.74 13.12 12.46
C VAL A 891 19.27 13.11 12.89
N THR A 892 18.68 14.30 12.99
CA THR A 892 17.27 14.48 13.33
C THR A 892 16.38 13.82 12.29
N SER A 893 15.55 12.86 12.69
CA SER A 893 14.65 12.09 11.80
C SER A 893 13.21 12.64 11.72
N ASP A 894 12.96 13.81 12.32
CA ASP A 894 11.64 14.46 12.33
C ASP A 894 11.33 15.13 10.98
N ASP A 895 10.42 14.52 10.21
CA ASP A 895 9.95 15.04 8.91
C ASP A 895 9.31 16.43 8.99
N LYS A 896 8.87 16.88 10.18
CA LYS A 896 8.32 18.22 10.41
C LYS A 896 9.40 19.30 10.55
N LYS A 897 10.67 18.91 10.63
CA LYS A 897 11.80 19.83 10.75
C LYS A 897 12.74 19.77 9.56
N ILE A 898 13.00 18.57 9.06
CA ILE A 898 13.93 18.36 7.95
C ILE A 898 13.62 17.09 7.19
N LYS A 899 13.78 17.14 5.86
CA LYS A 899 13.76 15.96 5.01
C LYS A 899 15.14 15.71 4.41
N TRP A 900 15.81 14.70 4.93
CA TRP A 900 17.15 14.34 4.49
C TRP A 900 17.16 13.78 3.07
N SER A 901 18.31 13.94 2.42
CA SER A 901 18.66 13.19 1.22
C SER A 901 20.13 12.78 1.29
N GLU A 902 20.56 11.88 0.40
CA GLU A 902 21.95 11.43 0.35
C GLU A 902 22.92 12.61 0.17
N THR A 903 22.62 13.55 -0.73
CA THR A 903 23.45 14.73 -0.97
C THR A 903 23.52 15.66 0.24
N LEU A 904 22.41 15.80 0.98
CA LEU A 904 22.37 16.65 2.18
C LEU A 904 23.17 16.01 3.33
N LYS A 905 23.03 14.70 3.56
CA LYS A 905 23.84 13.95 4.53
C LYS A 905 25.33 14.01 4.19
N LYS A 906 25.70 13.83 2.91
CA LYS A 906 27.09 14.00 2.43
C LYS A 906 27.62 15.42 2.65
N SER A 907 26.79 16.44 2.47
CA SER A 907 27.19 17.83 2.71
C SER A 907 27.49 18.10 4.18
N LEU A 908 26.68 17.52 5.08
CA LEU A 908 26.92 17.58 6.53
C LEU A 908 28.22 16.87 6.90
N LEU A 909 28.47 15.66 6.37
CA LEU A 909 29.72 14.93 6.57
C LEU A 909 30.96 15.72 6.11
N ASN A 910 30.81 16.54 5.07
CA ASN A 910 31.86 17.40 4.54
C ASN A 910 31.97 18.77 5.26
N GLY A 911 31.24 18.98 6.35
CA GLY A 911 31.33 20.22 7.13
C GLY A 911 30.67 21.44 6.49
N LYS A 912 29.82 21.27 5.47
CA LYS A 912 29.22 22.39 4.75
C LYS A 912 28.04 22.97 5.51
N ARG A 913 28.08 24.27 5.81
CA ARG A 913 26.99 25.00 6.47
C ARG A 913 25.94 25.48 5.46
N LEU A 914 24.66 25.48 5.87
CA LEU A 914 23.58 26.07 5.07
C LEU A 914 23.36 27.54 5.46
N SER A 915 23.08 28.37 4.45
CA SER A 915 22.70 29.78 4.62
C SER A 915 21.61 30.18 3.63
N PHE A 916 20.71 31.07 4.05
CA PHE A 916 19.66 31.59 3.17
C PHE A 916 20.21 32.66 2.22
N VAL A 917 19.86 32.56 0.94
CA VAL A 917 20.21 33.51 -0.12
C VAL A 917 18.97 33.81 -0.94
N ARG A 918 18.41 35.01 -0.81
CA ARG A 918 17.12 35.36 -1.43
C ARG A 918 17.12 35.23 -2.95
N GLN A 919 18.25 35.48 -3.61
CA GLN A 919 18.40 35.34 -5.07
C GLN A 919 18.25 33.90 -5.59
N ASN A 920 18.28 32.91 -4.69
CA ASN A 920 18.02 31.52 -5.04
C ASN A 920 16.52 31.20 -5.09
N ILE A 921 15.61 32.11 -4.71
CA ILE A 921 14.17 31.94 -4.97
C ILE A 921 13.93 32.21 -6.45
N ARG A 922 13.46 31.19 -7.17
CA ARG A 922 13.32 31.17 -8.62
C ARG A 922 11.91 30.78 -9.03
N ASP A 923 11.45 31.31 -10.16
CA ASP A 923 10.28 30.75 -10.83
C ASP A 923 10.56 29.35 -11.33
N CYS A 924 9.61 28.44 -11.10
CA CYS A 924 9.66 27.09 -11.61
C CYS A 924 8.29 26.66 -12.14
N ILE A 925 8.29 25.99 -13.29
CA ILE A 925 7.15 25.20 -13.74
C ILE A 925 7.20 23.87 -12.98
N TYR A 926 6.47 23.79 -11.86
CA TYR A 926 6.42 22.60 -11.03
C TYR A 926 5.70 21.45 -11.74
N ARG A 927 4.56 21.75 -12.36
CA ARG A 927 3.79 20.84 -13.24
C ARG A 927 3.31 21.64 -14.45
N PRO A 928 2.79 21.00 -15.52
CA PRO A 928 2.36 21.71 -16.70
C PRO A 928 1.33 22.80 -16.34
N PHE A 929 1.63 24.04 -16.73
CA PHE A 929 0.82 25.23 -16.44
C PHE A 929 0.61 25.52 -14.94
N VAL A 930 1.55 25.07 -14.10
CA VAL A 930 1.54 25.29 -12.65
C VAL A 930 2.88 25.89 -12.24
N ARG A 931 2.87 27.19 -12.00
CA ARG A 931 4.02 27.96 -11.55
C ARG A 931 4.10 27.99 -10.03
N GLN A 932 5.30 27.76 -9.49
CA GLN A 932 5.63 27.89 -8.07
C GLN A 932 7.00 28.53 -7.91
N TYR A 933 7.26 29.09 -6.74
CA TYR A 933 8.58 29.50 -6.31
C TYR A 933 9.38 28.29 -5.85
N LEU A 934 10.62 28.18 -6.32
CA LEU A 934 11.60 27.16 -5.98
C LEU A 934 12.78 27.81 -5.29
N TYR A 935 13.27 27.23 -4.20
CA TYR A 935 14.60 27.54 -3.68
C TYR A 935 15.68 26.71 -4.38
N PHE A 936 16.31 27.31 -5.40
CA PHE A 936 17.28 26.67 -6.29
C PHE A 936 18.70 26.69 -5.72
N ASP A 937 18.93 25.88 -4.67
CA ASP A 937 20.20 25.76 -3.95
C ASP A 937 20.87 24.39 -4.12
N SER A 938 22.20 24.38 -4.25
CA SER A 938 22.98 23.17 -4.53
C SER A 938 23.05 22.15 -3.38
N LEU A 939 22.78 22.56 -2.13
CA LEU A 939 22.72 21.65 -0.99
C LEU A 939 21.28 21.14 -0.77
N LEU A 940 20.28 22.01 -0.96
CA LEU A 940 18.86 21.68 -0.77
C LEU A 940 18.18 21.08 -2.01
N ASN A 941 18.84 21.05 -3.16
CA ASN A 941 18.37 20.32 -4.34
C ASN A 941 19.25 19.08 -4.55
N GLU A 942 18.64 17.89 -4.61
CA GLU A 942 19.38 16.64 -4.86
C GLU A 942 20.13 16.68 -6.20
N ARG A 943 19.49 17.15 -7.27
CA ARG A 943 20.14 17.35 -8.58
C ARG A 943 19.57 18.61 -9.26
N GLN A 944 20.45 19.55 -9.57
CA GLN A 944 20.14 20.72 -10.42
C GLN A 944 20.45 20.46 -11.91
N TYR A 945 21.13 19.35 -12.21
CA TYR A 945 21.62 19.00 -13.54
C TYR A 945 22.34 20.19 -14.20
N LEU A 946 21.99 20.52 -15.45
CA LEU A 946 22.57 21.63 -16.20
C LEU A 946 21.69 22.89 -16.20
N LEU A 947 20.62 22.92 -15.39
CA LEU A 947 19.67 24.03 -15.40
C LEU A 947 20.31 25.37 -15.06
N ARG A 948 21.38 25.40 -14.25
CA ARG A 948 22.14 26.63 -13.97
C ARG A 948 22.86 27.18 -15.21
N SER A 949 23.24 26.33 -16.16
CA SER A 949 23.79 26.76 -17.46
C SER A 949 22.70 27.11 -18.48
N PHE A 950 21.43 26.81 -18.20
CA PHE A 950 20.32 27.11 -19.09
C PHE A 950 19.57 28.37 -18.63
N PHE A 951 19.43 28.53 -17.30
CA PHE A 951 18.75 29.61 -16.60
C PHE A 951 19.60 30.07 -15.39
N PRO A 952 20.75 30.73 -15.60
CA PRO A 952 21.65 31.12 -14.51
C PRO A 952 21.03 32.08 -13.50
N THR A 953 20.26 33.07 -13.98
CA THR A 953 19.62 34.14 -13.19
C THR A 953 18.12 34.23 -13.50
N GLN A 954 17.33 34.86 -12.62
CA GLN A 954 15.86 34.97 -12.79
C GLN A 954 15.52 35.71 -14.08
N GLU A 955 16.38 36.64 -14.48
CA GLU A 955 16.29 37.46 -15.67
C GLU A 955 16.81 36.79 -16.96
N SER A 956 17.28 35.53 -16.86
CA SER A 956 17.84 34.84 -18.03
C SER A 956 16.76 34.55 -19.06
N LYS A 957 16.91 35.12 -20.27
CA LYS A 957 15.98 34.92 -21.39
C LYS A 957 16.37 33.71 -22.22
N ASN A 958 15.70 32.59 -21.99
CA ASN A 958 15.92 31.36 -22.75
C ASN A 958 14.60 30.62 -22.94
N THR A 959 14.53 29.75 -23.94
CA THR A 959 13.40 28.84 -24.15
C THR A 959 13.95 27.42 -24.25
N ALA A 960 13.29 26.47 -23.62
CA ALA A 960 13.66 25.07 -23.66
C ALA A 960 12.49 24.20 -24.09
N ILE A 961 12.75 23.26 -25.00
CA ILE A 961 11.83 22.18 -25.32
C ILE A 961 12.01 21.11 -24.25
N CYS A 962 10.95 20.86 -23.49
CA CYS A 962 10.90 19.79 -22.52
C CYS A 962 10.19 18.57 -23.11
N THR A 963 10.85 17.42 -23.05
CA THR A 963 10.36 16.13 -23.54
C THR A 963 10.51 15.05 -22.48
N ILE A 964 9.81 13.94 -22.67
CA ILE A 964 9.99 12.74 -21.86
C ILE A 964 11.43 12.23 -21.94
N GLY A 965 11.94 11.76 -20.81
CA GLY A 965 13.08 10.86 -20.79
C GLY A 965 12.65 9.41 -21.08
N PRO A 966 13.61 8.53 -21.42
CA PRO A 966 13.36 7.11 -21.54
C PRO A 966 12.64 6.49 -20.33
N GLY A 967 11.67 5.63 -20.60
CA GLY A 967 10.85 4.92 -19.62
C GLY A 967 9.55 5.61 -19.20
N ALA A 968 9.09 6.64 -19.91
CA ALA A 968 7.82 7.31 -19.62
C ALA A 968 6.65 6.59 -20.32
N ASP A 969 5.57 6.29 -19.61
CA ASP A 969 4.41 5.58 -20.18
C ASP A 969 3.51 6.48 -21.04
N HIS A 970 3.51 7.78 -20.76
CA HIS A 970 2.73 8.79 -21.49
C HIS A 970 3.64 9.88 -22.04
N LEU A 971 3.34 10.36 -23.25
CA LEU A 971 4.11 11.38 -23.94
C LEU A 971 3.78 12.78 -23.41
N THR A 972 4.82 13.59 -23.22
CA THR A 972 4.75 14.99 -22.77
C THR A 972 5.78 15.80 -23.55
N PHE A 973 5.30 16.86 -24.22
CA PHE A 973 6.14 17.82 -24.93
C PHE A 973 5.65 19.22 -24.56
N LEU A 974 6.51 20.05 -23.98
CA LEU A 974 6.14 21.37 -23.48
C LEU A 974 7.32 22.33 -23.66
N ALA A 975 7.09 23.53 -24.16
CA ALA A 975 8.09 24.58 -24.17
C ALA A 975 7.99 25.42 -22.90
N VAL A 976 9.13 25.75 -22.30
CA VAL A 976 9.22 26.57 -21.07
C VAL A 976 10.28 27.65 -21.22
N ASN A 977 10.11 28.77 -20.53
CA ASN A 977 11.08 29.87 -20.46
C ASN A 977 11.74 30.02 -19.08
N THR A 978 11.52 29.07 -18.18
CA THR A 978 12.09 29.07 -16.83
C THR A 978 12.47 27.65 -16.40
N ILE A 979 12.96 27.52 -15.17
CA ILE A 979 13.31 26.23 -14.56
C ILE A 979 12.06 25.33 -14.50
N VAL A 980 12.27 24.03 -14.66
CA VAL A 980 11.20 23.03 -14.62
C VAL A 980 11.55 21.91 -13.64
N ASP A 981 10.56 21.44 -12.90
CA ASP A 981 10.70 20.29 -12.02
C ASP A 981 10.90 18.99 -12.81
N VAL A 982 11.68 18.07 -12.25
CA VAL A 982 12.00 16.78 -12.87
C VAL A 982 10.76 15.92 -13.21
N LYS A 983 9.63 16.14 -12.54
CA LYS A 983 8.35 15.42 -12.74
C LYS A 983 7.27 16.26 -13.45
N CYS A 984 7.61 17.40 -14.04
CA CYS A 984 6.62 18.19 -14.79
C CYS A 984 6.02 17.38 -15.95
N GLY A 985 4.75 17.00 -15.86
CA GLY A 985 4.03 16.23 -16.87
C GLY A 985 4.49 14.78 -17.03
N ILE A 986 5.28 14.25 -16.08
CA ILE A 986 5.82 12.89 -16.13
C ILE A 986 5.31 12.09 -14.92
N ASN A 987 4.82 10.89 -15.18
CA ASN A 987 4.52 9.89 -14.15
C ASN A 987 5.55 8.77 -14.12
N GLY A 988 5.53 7.97 -13.06
CA GLY A 988 6.42 6.82 -12.91
C GLY A 988 7.89 7.22 -12.70
N ASN A 989 8.81 6.37 -13.18
CA ASN A 989 10.24 6.49 -12.89
C ASN A 989 11.03 7.33 -13.90
N SER A 990 10.41 7.77 -15.00
CA SER A 990 11.05 8.67 -15.96
C SER A 990 11.18 10.10 -15.42
N THR A 991 11.94 10.93 -16.13
CA THR A 991 12.24 12.32 -15.79
C THR A 991 12.14 13.17 -17.04
N ILE A 992 11.63 14.40 -16.92
CA ILE A 992 11.63 15.34 -18.02
C ILE A 992 13.06 15.73 -18.41
N GLN A 993 13.30 15.92 -19.70
CA GLN A 993 14.57 16.38 -20.27
C GLN A 993 14.34 17.71 -20.99
N CYS A 994 15.23 18.66 -20.76
CA CYS A 994 15.16 20.04 -21.24
C CYS A 994 16.26 20.28 -22.28
N PHE A 995 15.84 20.72 -23.46
CA PHE A 995 16.67 21.08 -24.60
C PHE A 995 16.55 22.59 -24.82
N PRO A 996 17.44 23.40 -24.19
CA PRO A 996 17.38 24.84 -24.32
C PRO A 996 17.87 25.30 -25.69
N PHE A 997 17.39 26.45 -26.16
CA PHE A 997 17.93 27.10 -27.35
C PHE A 997 19.33 27.66 -27.07
N TYR A 998 19.53 28.30 -25.92
CA TYR A 998 20.82 28.85 -25.50
C TYR A 998 21.47 28.05 -24.37
N THR A 999 22.81 28.04 -24.35
CA THR A 999 23.61 27.66 -23.18
C THR A 999 24.45 28.83 -22.73
N TYR A 1000 24.45 29.11 -21.44
CA TYR A 1000 25.19 30.20 -20.81
C TYR A 1000 26.53 29.72 -20.25
N SER A 1001 27.53 30.60 -20.31
CA SER A 1001 28.77 30.43 -19.55
C SER A 1001 28.55 30.57 -18.05
N ASN A 1002 29.57 30.19 -17.28
CA ASN A 1002 29.53 30.22 -15.81
C ASN A 1002 29.29 31.63 -15.22
N ASP A 1003 29.60 32.69 -15.98
CA ASP A 1003 29.31 34.08 -15.61
C ASP A 1003 27.83 34.47 -15.78
N GLY A 1004 27.04 33.65 -16.49
CA GLY A 1004 25.63 33.88 -16.79
C GLY A 1004 25.36 34.99 -17.80
N ILE A 1005 26.39 35.54 -18.46
CA ILE A 1005 26.28 36.68 -19.38
C ILE A 1005 26.40 36.21 -20.83
N ASN A 1006 27.48 35.50 -21.14
CA ASN A 1006 27.70 35.03 -22.50
C ASN A 1006 26.87 33.77 -22.76
N HIS A 1007 26.28 33.69 -23.94
CA HIS A 1007 25.50 32.54 -24.36
C HIS A 1007 25.83 32.16 -25.79
N ARG A 1008 25.58 30.89 -26.11
CA ARG A 1008 25.70 30.33 -27.46
C ARG A 1008 24.49 29.47 -27.79
N GLU A 1009 24.18 29.38 -29.08
CA GLU A 1009 23.13 28.50 -29.58
C GLU A 1009 23.50 27.03 -29.34
N ASN A 1010 22.51 26.24 -28.95
CA ASN A 1010 22.70 24.84 -28.56
C ASN A 1010 22.43 23.87 -29.72
N ILE A 1011 21.81 24.33 -30.81
CA ILE A 1011 21.66 23.54 -32.03
C ILE A 1011 23.02 23.41 -32.70
N THR A 1012 23.37 22.18 -33.07
CA THR A 1012 24.68 21.86 -33.64
C THR A 1012 24.83 22.44 -35.04
N ASP A 1013 26.05 22.80 -35.41
CA ASP A 1013 26.34 23.25 -36.78
C ASP A 1013 26.20 22.09 -37.78
N TRP A 1014 26.39 20.85 -37.33
CA TRP A 1014 26.07 19.66 -38.14
C TRP A 1014 24.59 19.61 -38.49
N ALA A 1015 23.69 19.76 -37.52
CA ALA A 1015 22.26 19.76 -37.78
C ALA A 1015 21.88 20.93 -38.69
N LEU A 1016 22.40 22.13 -38.43
CA LEU A 1016 22.21 23.28 -39.32
C LEU A 1016 22.59 22.96 -40.77
N LYS A 1017 23.76 22.35 -40.97
CA LYS A 1017 24.23 21.95 -42.30
C LYS A 1017 23.30 20.93 -42.96
N GLN A 1018 22.82 19.91 -42.22
CA GLN A 1018 21.90 18.91 -42.78
C GLN A 1018 20.56 19.52 -43.23
N PHE A 1019 20.03 20.45 -42.44
CA PHE A 1019 18.79 21.14 -42.81
C PHE A 1019 19.02 22.12 -43.98
N GLN A 1020 20.14 22.84 -44.01
CA GLN A 1020 20.46 23.75 -45.11
C GLN A 1020 20.74 23.01 -46.44
N GLU A 1021 21.38 21.85 -46.38
CA GLU A 1021 21.59 20.97 -47.55
C GLU A 1021 20.27 20.50 -48.15
N LYS A 1022 19.22 20.34 -47.33
CA LYS A 1022 17.91 19.85 -47.79
C LYS A 1022 16.94 20.97 -48.20
N TYR A 1023 16.88 22.06 -47.43
CA TYR A 1023 15.82 23.07 -47.53
C TYR A 1023 16.32 24.47 -47.92
N GLY A 1024 17.64 24.68 -48.08
CA GLY A 1024 18.22 25.96 -48.50
C GLY A 1024 19.06 26.66 -47.42
N SER A 1025 19.96 27.53 -47.86
CA SER A 1025 20.94 28.22 -46.99
C SER A 1025 20.34 29.23 -46.00
N GLU A 1026 19.10 29.64 -46.22
CA GLU A 1026 18.34 30.60 -45.41
C GLU A 1026 17.81 30.00 -44.10
N VAL A 1027 17.79 28.66 -43.98
CA VAL A 1027 17.36 27.98 -42.75
C VAL A 1027 18.25 28.41 -41.59
N SER A 1028 17.61 28.90 -40.54
CA SER A 1028 18.23 29.28 -39.27
C SER A 1028 18.12 28.18 -38.22
N LYS A 1029 18.89 28.29 -37.14
CA LYS A 1029 18.74 27.39 -35.98
C LYS A 1029 17.39 27.58 -35.28
N TRP A 1030 16.79 28.78 -35.32
CA TRP A 1030 15.43 28.97 -34.81
C TRP A 1030 14.39 28.19 -35.62
N ASP A 1031 14.56 28.10 -36.95
CA ASP A 1031 13.67 27.29 -37.78
C ASP A 1031 13.77 25.81 -37.40
N ILE A 1032 14.98 25.30 -37.17
CA ILE A 1032 15.19 23.93 -36.68
C ILE A 1032 14.54 23.72 -35.29
N PHE A 1033 14.67 24.69 -34.39
CA PHE A 1033 14.07 24.63 -33.05
C PHE A 1033 12.53 24.54 -33.12
N HIS A 1034 11.91 25.38 -33.96
CA HIS A 1034 10.46 25.36 -34.16
C HIS A 1034 10.01 24.10 -34.90
N TYR A 1035 10.73 23.67 -35.94
CA TYR A 1035 10.48 22.43 -36.68
C TYR A 1035 10.41 21.22 -35.73
N VAL A 1036 11.42 21.08 -34.85
CA VAL A 1036 11.43 20.02 -33.84
C VAL A 1036 10.18 20.09 -32.97
N TYR A 1037 9.81 21.28 -32.50
CA TYR A 1037 8.64 21.44 -31.64
C TYR A 1037 7.33 21.09 -32.35
N GLY A 1038 7.17 21.49 -33.62
CA GLY A 1038 6.03 21.12 -34.46
C GLY A 1038 5.93 19.61 -34.64
N LEU A 1039 7.03 18.95 -35.06
CA LEU A 1039 7.01 17.51 -35.30
C LEU A 1039 6.73 16.68 -34.03
N LEU A 1040 7.23 17.11 -32.87
CA LEU A 1040 6.91 16.45 -31.59
C LEU A 1040 5.42 16.51 -31.24
N HIS A 1041 4.67 17.48 -31.78
CA HIS A 1041 3.21 17.57 -31.63
C HIS A 1041 2.44 16.82 -32.71
N HIS A 1042 3.10 16.40 -33.80
CA HIS A 1042 2.45 15.74 -34.91
C HIS A 1042 1.83 14.38 -34.50
N PRO A 1043 0.52 14.16 -34.72
CA PRO A 1043 -0.19 12.99 -34.20
C PRO A 1043 0.32 11.67 -34.80
N GLN A 1044 0.56 11.63 -36.12
CA GLN A 1044 1.09 10.42 -36.78
C GLN A 1044 2.51 10.06 -36.31
N TYR A 1045 3.41 11.03 -36.12
CA TYR A 1045 4.74 10.78 -35.53
C TYR A 1045 4.63 10.15 -34.12
N ARG A 1046 3.79 10.74 -33.25
CA ARG A 1046 3.59 10.26 -31.88
C ARG A 1046 2.97 8.86 -31.84
N ALA A 1047 2.03 8.57 -32.74
CA ALA A 1047 1.37 7.27 -32.82
C ALA A 1047 2.30 6.20 -33.38
N LEU A 1048 2.97 6.49 -34.49
CA LEU A 1048 3.84 5.54 -35.20
C LEU A 1048 5.05 5.14 -34.36
N TYR A 1049 5.64 6.09 -33.61
CA TYR A 1049 6.85 5.88 -32.83
C TYR A 1049 6.59 5.81 -31.32
N LYS A 1050 5.35 5.57 -30.87
CA LYS A 1050 4.97 5.50 -29.44
C LYS A 1050 5.90 4.59 -28.64
N GLU A 1051 6.18 3.38 -29.14
CA GLU A 1051 7.03 2.41 -28.44
C GLU A 1051 8.53 2.76 -28.50
N ASN A 1052 9.00 3.40 -29.57
CA ASN A 1052 10.36 3.93 -29.65
C ASN A 1052 10.57 5.09 -28.66
N LEU A 1053 9.64 6.05 -28.60
CA LEU A 1053 9.66 7.23 -27.71
C LEU A 1053 9.64 6.86 -26.23
N LYS A 1054 9.06 5.70 -25.88
CA LYS A 1054 9.12 5.16 -24.51
C LYS A 1054 10.53 4.71 -24.13
N ARG A 1055 11.43 4.42 -25.07
CA ARG A 1055 12.75 3.82 -24.80
C ARG A 1055 13.92 4.72 -25.10
N ASP A 1056 13.79 5.63 -26.05
CA ASP A 1056 14.83 6.55 -26.47
C ASP A 1056 14.33 8.00 -26.43
N LEU A 1057 15.28 8.94 -26.41
CA LEU A 1057 14.95 10.33 -26.71
C LEU A 1057 14.37 10.45 -28.12
N PRO A 1058 13.55 11.48 -28.41
CA PRO A 1058 13.00 11.69 -29.74
C PRO A 1058 14.10 11.71 -30.82
N HIS A 1059 13.85 11.00 -31.93
CA HIS A 1059 14.64 11.09 -33.15
C HIS A 1059 13.78 11.75 -34.23
N ILE A 1060 14.33 12.78 -34.87
CA ILE A 1060 13.58 13.73 -35.66
C ILE A 1060 13.89 13.50 -37.14
N PRO A 1061 12.98 12.91 -37.93
CA PRO A 1061 13.18 12.79 -39.37
C PRO A 1061 13.23 14.15 -40.06
N LEU A 1062 13.82 14.17 -41.24
CA LEU A 1062 13.75 15.31 -42.16
C LEU A 1062 12.61 15.06 -43.16
N VAL A 1063 11.55 15.89 -43.12
CA VAL A 1063 10.47 15.83 -44.11
C VAL A 1063 10.96 16.02 -45.54
N LEU A 1064 10.29 15.42 -46.52
CA LEU A 1064 10.74 15.30 -47.90
C LEU A 1064 10.55 16.59 -48.69
N SER A 1065 9.44 17.30 -48.48
CA SER A 1065 9.08 18.53 -49.18
C SER A 1065 9.46 19.79 -48.39
N GLN A 1066 9.69 20.89 -49.12
CA GLN A 1066 9.95 22.20 -48.53
C GLN A 1066 8.70 22.73 -47.82
N GLU A 1067 7.54 22.51 -48.43
CA GLU A 1067 6.25 22.97 -47.92
C GLU A 1067 5.92 22.32 -46.56
N ALA A 1068 6.19 21.02 -46.41
CA ALA A 1068 6.01 20.33 -45.13
C ALA A 1068 6.98 20.85 -44.05
N PHE A 1069 8.21 21.22 -44.44
CA PHE A 1069 9.17 21.82 -43.52
C PHE A 1069 8.69 23.18 -43.03
N GLU A 1070 8.25 24.06 -43.93
CA GLU A 1070 7.72 25.38 -43.61
C GLU A 1070 6.45 25.30 -42.74
N ALA A 1071 5.57 24.34 -43.01
CA ALA A 1071 4.39 24.08 -42.18
C ALA A 1071 4.78 23.68 -40.75
N CYS A 1072 5.73 22.74 -40.59
CA CYS A 1072 6.24 22.34 -39.28
C CYS A 1072 6.87 23.52 -38.52
N VAL A 1073 7.65 24.36 -39.20
CA VAL A 1073 8.28 25.55 -38.60
C VAL A 1073 7.22 26.57 -38.15
N SER A 1074 6.27 26.90 -39.03
CA SER A 1074 5.22 27.88 -38.75
C SER A 1074 4.36 27.46 -37.55
N VAL A 1075 3.81 26.24 -37.58
CA VAL A 1075 2.98 25.72 -36.49
C VAL A 1075 3.80 25.55 -35.21
N GLY A 1076 5.02 25.03 -35.32
CA GLY A 1076 5.92 24.85 -34.18
C GLY A 1076 6.23 26.16 -33.46
N LYS A 1077 6.41 27.26 -34.20
CA LYS A 1077 6.59 28.60 -33.64
C LYS A 1077 5.34 29.08 -32.89
N GLN A 1078 4.17 28.97 -33.50
CA GLN A 1078 2.90 29.39 -32.89
C GLN A 1078 2.59 28.60 -31.61
N LEU A 1079 2.79 27.28 -31.62
CA LEU A 1079 2.65 26.42 -30.45
C LEU A 1079 3.61 26.83 -29.33
N MET A 1080 4.86 27.13 -29.66
CA MET A 1080 5.87 27.51 -28.68
C MET A 1080 5.54 28.86 -28.03
N GLU A 1081 5.17 29.86 -28.83
CA GLU A 1081 4.74 31.18 -28.34
C GLU A 1081 3.53 31.07 -27.41
N LEU A 1082 2.55 30.23 -27.76
CA LEU A 1082 1.35 29.97 -26.97
C LEU A 1082 1.66 29.29 -25.64
N HIS A 1083 2.50 28.25 -25.64
CA HIS A 1083 2.80 27.47 -24.45
C HIS A 1083 3.70 28.20 -23.45
N VAL A 1084 4.71 28.92 -23.94
CA VAL A 1084 5.62 29.71 -23.09
C VAL A 1084 4.89 30.88 -22.43
N ASN A 1085 3.92 31.48 -23.13
CA ASN A 1085 3.18 32.65 -22.68
C ASN A 1085 1.73 32.31 -22.28
N TYR A 1086 1.51 31.13 -21.69
CA TYR A 1086 0.16 30.64 -21.36
C TYR A 1086 -0.61 31.58 -20.41
N GLU A 1087 0.07 32.27 -19.50
CA GLU A 1087 -0.53 33.26 -18.59
C GLU A 1087 -0.88 34.59 -19.27
N GLN A 1088 -0.46 34.79 -20.53
CA GLN A 1088 -0.77 35.97 -21.34
C GLN A 1088 -1.80 35.66 -22.44
N ALA A 1089 -2.27 34.42 -22.55
CA ALA A 1089 -3.31 34.05 -23.51
C ALA A 1089 -4.61 34.83 -23.23
N GLU A 1090 -5.43 34.99 -24.27
CA GLU A 1090 -6.76 35.58 -24.14
C GLU A 1090 -7.65 34.69 -23.26
N GLU A 1091 -8.44 35.31 -22.38
CA GLU A 1091 -9.39 34.59 -21.53
C GLU A 1091 -10.50 33.95 -22.37
N TYR A 1092 -10.64 32.62 -22.32
CA TYR A 1092 -11.77 31.94 -22.94
C TYR A 1092 -13.11 32.41 -22.33
N PRO A 1093 -14.13 32.73 -23.15
CA PRO A 1093 -15.42 33.16 -22.65
C PRO A 1093 -16.17 31.99 -22.00
N LEU A 1094 -16.23 32.00 -20.66
CA LEU A 1094 -16.94 30.98 -19.86
C LEU A 1094 -18.11 31.60 -19.10
N GLU A 1095 -19.13 30.79 -18.84
CA GLU A 1095 -20.27 31.18 -18.01
C GLU A 1095 -19.91 31.00 -16.53
N LEU A 1096 -20.10 32.05 -15.72
CA LEU A 1096 -19.81 32.03 -14.28
C LEU A 1096 -21.12 32.02 -13.48
N VAL A 1097 -21.45 30.87 -12.92
CA VAL A 1097 -22.62 30.68 -12.07
C VAL A 1097 -22.19 30.88 -10.61
N ALA A 1098 -22.47 32.07 -10.07
CA ALA A 1098 -22.04 32.47 -8.72
C ALA A 1098 -23.22 32.60 -7.74
N ASP A 1099 -23.05 32.07 -6.52
CA ASP A 1099 -23.97 32.32 -5.41
C ASP A 1099 -23.67 33.68 -4.78
N LYS A 1100 -24.54 34.66 -5.01
CA LYS A 1100 -24.37 36.03 -4.51
C LYS A 1100 -24.44 36.14 -2.98
N ASN A 1101 -24.92 35.10 -2.28
CA ASN A 1101 -24.96 35.09 -0.81
C ASN A 1101 -23.58 34.81 -0.19
N ILE A 1102 -22.61 34.33 -0.97
CA ILE A 1102 -21.25 34.07 -0.50
C ILE A 1102 -20.37 35.29 -0.84
N PRO A 1103 -19.56 35.82 0.11
CA PRO A 1103 -18.62 36.91 -0.15
C PRO A 1103 -17.73 36.67 -1.37
N PHE A 1104 -17.42 37.72 -2.13
CA PHE A 1104 -16.66 37.62 -3.39
C PHE A 1104 -15.32 36.90 -3.23
N VAL A 1105 -14.55 37.25 -2.20
CA VAL A 1105 -13.24 36.62 -1.91
C VAL A 1105 -13.41 35.13 -1.58
N GLN A 1106 -14.45 34.76 -0.83
CA GLN A 1106 -14.73 33.36 -0.49
C GLN A 1106 -15.21 32.54 -1.71
N ARG A 1107 -15.89 33.18 -2.68
CA ARG A 1107 -16.24 32.56 -3.96
C ARG A 1107 -15.01 32.26 -4.82
N LEU A 1108 -13.96 33.05 -4.69
CA LEU A 1108 -12.73 32.91 -5.48
C LEU A 1108 -11.65 32.07 -4.81
N ARG A 1109 -11.80 31.76 -3.52
CA ARG A 1109 -10.93 30.84 -2.81
C ARG A 1109 -11.18 29.40 -3.25
N VAL A 1110 -10.13 28.76 -3.76
CA VAL A 1110 -10.13 27.36 -4.16
C VAL A 1110 -9.68 26.49 -2.98
N GLU A 1111 -10.59 25.67 -2.48
CA GLU A 1111 -10.23 24.59 -1.56
C GLU A 1111 -9.87 23.33 -2.36
N LYS A 1112 -10.81 22.88 -3.20
CA LYS A 1112 -10.61 21.78 -4.13
C LYS A 1112 -11.65 21.83 -5.25
N MET A 1113 -11.17 21.97 -6.48
CA MET A 1113 -12.03 21.98 -7.66
C MET A 1113 -12.57 20.59 -7.99
N LYS A 1114 -13.76 20.52 -8.61
CA LYS A 1114 -14.38 19.26 -9.05
C LYS A 1114 -14.97 19.39 -10.44
N LEU A 1115 -14.38 18.67 -11.39
CA LEU A 1115 -14.89 18.59 -12.76
C LEU A 1115 -16.13 17.71 -12.81
N ALA A 1116 -17.17 18.15 -13.52
CA ALA A 1116 -18.36 17.34 -13.76
C ALA A 1116 -18.03 16.11 -14.64
N ALA A 1117 -18.84 15.06 -14.52
CA ALA A 1117 -18.62 13.81 -15.26
C ALA A 1117 -18.66 13.98 -16.79
N ASP A 1118 -19.47 14.94 -17.28
CA ASP A 1118 -19.57 15.30 -18.69
C ASP A 1118 -18.45 16.26 -19.18
N LYS A 1119 -17.61 16.72 -18.23
CA LYS A 1119 -16.55 17.71 -18.42
C LYS A 1119 -17.00 19.06 -18.99
N ARG A 1120 -18.28 19.43 -18.87
CA ARG A 1120 -18.81 20.72 -19.37
C ARG A 1120 -18.87 21.82 -18.30
N SER A 1121 -18.74 21.44 -17.04
CA SER A 1121 -18.71 22.36 -15.91
C SER A 1121 -17.68 21.96 -14.85
N LEU A 1122 -17.19 22.96 -14.12
CA LEU A 1122 -16.22 22.84 -13.05
C LEU A 1122 -16.75 23.56 -11.81
N VAL A 1123 -16.98 22.81 -10.74
CA VAL A 1123 -17.22 23.42 -9.43
C VAL A 1123 -15.87 23.98 -8.96
N TYR A 1124 -15.75 25.31 -9.00
CA TYR A 1124 -14.52 26.02 -8.67
C TYR A 1124 -14.36 26.19 -7.16
N SER A 1125 -15.45 26.58 -6.47
CA SER A 1125 -15.52 26.71 -5.01
C SER A 1125 -16.95 26.46 -4.52
N GLN A 1126 -17.22 26.62 -3.21
CA GLN A 1126 -18.58 26.49 -2.66
C GLN A 1126 -19.59 27.48 -3.27
N GLY A 1127 -19.12 28.62 -3.80
CA GLY A 1127 -19.99 29.68 -4.31
C GLY A 1127 -19.76 30.08 -5.77
N LEU A 1128 -18.95 29.31 -6.51
CA LEU A 1128 -18.68 29.56 -7.92
C LEU A 1128 -18.57 28.25 -8.71
N THR A 1129 -19.36 28.15 -9.77
CA THR A 1129 -19.27 27.11 -10.79
C THR A 1129 -18.97 27.76 -12.15
N ILE A 1130 -18.01 27.19 -12.87
CA ILE A 1130 -17.66 27.59 -14.23
C ILE A 1130 -18.36 26.62 -15.18
N ALA A 1131 -19.11 27.14 -16.15
CA ALA A 1131 -19.83 26.37 -17.16
C ALA A 1131 -19.40 26.79 -18.57
N GLY A 1132 -19.72 25.94 -19.56
CA GLY A 1132 -19.39 26.20 -20.96
C GLY A 1132 -17.95 25.80 -21.33
N ILE A 1133 -17.35 24.84 -20.60
CA ILE A 1133 -16.00 24.34 -20.93
C ILE A 1133 -16.08 23.52 -22.24
N PRO A 1134 -15.31 23.87 -23.28
CA PRO A 1134 -15.31 23.14 -24.55
C PRO A 1134 -14.67 21.76 -24.38
N GLN A 1135 -15.27 20.72 -24.97
CA GLN A 1135 -14.73 19.34 -24.84
C GLN A 1135 -13.35 19.17 -25.48
N GLU A 1136 -13.09 19.92 -26.56
CA GLU A 1136 -11.82 19.93 -27.28
C GLU A 1136 -10.62 20.28 -26.38
N CYS A 1137 -10.81 21.07 -25.31
CA CYS A 1137 -9.70 21.42 -24.41
C CYS A 1137 -9.08 20.20 -23.70
N PHE A 1138 -9.81 19.09 -23.61
CA PHE A 1138 -9.32 17.85 -22.98
C PHE A 1138 -8.50 16.97 -23.94
N GLU A 1139 -8.46 17.28 -25.24
CA GLU A 1139 -7.65 16.57 -26.25
C GLU A 1139 -6.16 16.91 -26.11
N TYR A 1140 -5.83 18.14 -25.67
CA TYR A 1140 -4.44 18.52 -25.41
C TYR A 1140 -3.92 17.90 -24.09
N ARG A 1141 -3.19 16.79 -24.22
CA ARG A 1141 -2.67 16.01 -23.09
C ARG A 1141 -1.16 16.14 -22.93
N LEU A 1142 -0.77 16.30 -21.66
CA LEU A 1142 0.61 16.33 -21.19
C LEU A 1142 0.76 15.20 -20.17
N GLY A 1143 1.21 14.05 -20.63
CA GLY A 1143 1.23 12.83 -19.83
C GLY A 1143 -0.16 12.21 -19.76
N ASN A 1144 -0.62 11.85 -18.55
CA ASN A 1144 -1.92 11.21 -18.35
C ASN A 1144 -3.09 12.19 -18.17
N ARG A 1145 -2.86 13.50 -18.20
CA ARG A 1145 -3.88 14.54 -17.95
C ARG A 1145 -3.88 15.56 -19.08
N SER A 1146 -5.03 16.17 -19.32
CA SER A 1146 -5.12 17.39 -20.11
C SER A 1146 -4.48 18.57 -19.37
N ALA A 1147 -4.17 19.64 -20.11
CA ALA A 1147 -3.67 20.89 -19.54
C ALA A 1147 -4.58 21.43 -18.41
N LEU A 1148 -5.90 21.45 -18.64
CA LEU A 1148 -6.87 21.90 -17.63
C LEU A 1148 -6.93 20.95 -16.42
N GLU A 1149 -6.85 19.64 -16.63
CA GLU A 1149 -6.83 18.68 -15.52
C GLU A 1149 -5.58 18.80 -14.65
N TRP A 1150 -4.44 19.26 -15.19
CA TRP A 1150 -3.26 19.60 -14.39
C TRP A 1150 -3.52 20.80 -13.47
N VAL A 1151 -4.12 21.87 -14.01
CA VAL A 1151 -4.50 23.05 -13.21
C VAL A 1151 -5.47 22.64 -12.10
N ILE A 1152 -6.50 21.87 -12.42
CA ILE A 1152 -7.49 21.36 -11.43
C ILE A 1152 -6.84 20.53 -10.33
N ASP A 1153 -5.86 19.69 -10.69
CA ASP A 1153 -5.18 18.80 -9.75
C ASP A 1153 -4.20 19.51 -8.82
N GLN A 1154 -3.53 20.54 -9.32
CA GLN A 1154 -2.43 21.19 -8.59
C GLN A 1154 -2.88 22.44 -7.85
N TYR A 1155 -3.84 23.20 -8.39
CA TYR A 1155 -4.45 24.34 -7.69
C TYR A 1155 -5.54 23.86 -6.73
N GLN A 1156 -5.13 23.19 -5.64
CA GLN A 1156 -5.98 22.83 -4.50
C GLN A 1156 -5.20 23.02 -3.19
N VAL A 1157 -5.91 23.30 -2.09
CA VAL A 1157 -5.30 23.28 -0.77
C VAL A 1157 -4.97 21.83 -0.43
N SER A 1158 -3.71 21.58 -0.04
CA SER A 1158 -3.24 20.24 0.31
C SER A 1158 -2.23 20.29 1.45
N THR A 1159 -2.11 19.18 2.19
CA THR A 1159 -1.16 19.07 3.31
C THR A 1159 -0.32 17.82 3.12
N ASP A 1160 1.00 17.95 3.17
CA ASP A 1160 1.90 16.79 3.19
C ASP A 1160 1.73 16.03 4.50
N LYS A 1161 1.47 14.72 4.41
CA LYS A 1161 1.15 13.91 5.59
C LYS A 1161 2.32 13.70 6.54
N ARG A 1162 3.57 13.80 6.07
CA ARG A 1162 4.77 13.55 6.89
C ARG A 1162 5.24 14.83 7.55
N SER A 1163 5.41 15.90 6.78
CA SER A 1163 5.87 17.18 7.32
C SER A 1163 4.76 18.02 7.95
N GLY A 1164 3.50 17.78 7.58
CA GLY A 1164 2.37 18.63 7.99
C GLY A 1164 2.35 19.99 7.30
N ILE A 1165 3.19 20.22 6.30
CA ILE A 1165 3.26 21.49 5.57
C ILE A 1165 2.05 21.59 4.65
N GLU A 1166 1.31 22.69 4.77
CA GLU A 1166 0.23 23.07 3.88
C GLU A 1166 0.78 23.75 2.63
N SER A 1167 0.18 23.46 1.47
CA SER A 1167 0.37 24.16 0.21
C SER A 1167 -0.97 24.78 -0.17
N ASP A 1168 -1.03 26.10 -0.12
CA ASP A 1168 -2.20 26.89 -0.49
C ASP A 1168 -1.91 27.68 -1.78
N PRO A 1169 -2.60 27.41 -2.90
CA PRO A 1169 -2.40 28.13 -4.15
C PRO A 1169 -3.10 29.49 -4.21
N ASN A 1170 -3.92 29.83 -3.22
CA ASN A 1170 -4.74 31.04 -3.26
C ASN A 1170 -3.90 32.29 -2.98
N ARG A 1171 -4.10 33.29 -3.84
CA ARG A 1171 -3.41 34.57 -3.77
C ARG A 1171 -4.31 35.63 -3.16
N LEU A 1172 -3.93 36.17 -2.01
CA LEU A 1172 -4.67 37.25 -1.35
C LEU A 1172 -4.54 38.59 -2.09
N ASP A 1173 -3.41 38.79 -2.77
CA ASP A 1173 -3.11 39.96 -3.60
C ASP A 1173 -3.84 39.93 -4.95
N ASP A 1174 -4.08 38.75 -5.52
CA ASP A 1174 -4.89 38.55 -6.73
C ASP A 1174 -5.83 37.35 -6.61
N PRO A 1175 -7.01 37.52 -5.97
CA PRO A 1175 -7.98 36.44 -5.78
C PRO A 1175 -8.52 35.85 -7.08
N GLN A 1176 -8.42 36.56 -8.21
CA GLN A 1176 -8.93 36.10 -9.51
C GLN A 1176 -7.88 35.33 -10.32
N TYR A 1177 -6.63 35.26 -9.87
CA TYR A 1177 -5.52 34.64 -10.58
C TYR A 1177 -5.85 33.24 -11.12
N ILE A 1178 -6.36 32.34 -10.27
CA ILE A 1178 -6.64 30.95 -10.66
C ILE A 1178 -7.80 30.90 -11.67
N LEU A 1179 -8.84 31.71 -11.48
CA LEU A 1179 -9.97 31.78 -12.41
C LEU A 1179 -9.52 32.27 -13.80
N ARG A 1180 -8.68 33.32 -13.84
CA ARG A 1180 -8.09 33.83 -15.07
C ARG A 1180 -7.23 32.77 -15.75
N LEU A 1181 -6.35 32.12 -14.98
CA LEU A 1181 -5.49 31.04 -15.46
C LEU A 1181 -6.30 29.90 -16.11
N ILE A 1182 -7.40 29.47 -15.50
CA ILE A 1182 -8.27 28.43 -16.07
C ILE A 1182 -8.77 28.83 -17.46
N LYS A 1183 -9.28 30.05 -17.62
CA LYS A 1183 -9.76 30.55 -18.91
C LYS A 1183 -8.65 30.61 -19.95
N GLN A 1184 -7.45 31.04 -19.55
CA GLN A 1184 -6.30 31.14 -20.43
C GLN A 1184 -5.79 29.76 -20.86
N VAL A 1185 -5.71 28.81 -19.94
CA VAL A 1185 -5.32 27.42 -20.23
C VAL A 1185 -6.33 26.72 -21.14
N ILE A 1186 -7.63 27.04 -21.02
CA ILE A 1186 -8.65 26.55 -21.97
C ILE A 1186 -8.37 27.09 -23.37
N THR A 1187 -8.12 28.40 -23.53
CA THR A 1187 -7.75 29.00 -24.82
C THR A 1187 -6.50 28.34 -25.40
N VAL A 1188 -5.45 28.18 -24.57
CA VAL A 1188 -4.20 27.50 -24.97
C VAL A 1188 -4.52 26.09 -25.47
N SER A 1189 -5.32 25.33 -24.74
CA SER A 1189 -5.64 23.95 -25.11
C SER A 1189 -6.38 23.84 -26.43
N VAL A 1190 -7.39 24.68 -26.65
CA VAL A 1190 -8.19 24.67 -27.89
C VAL A 1190 -7.34 25.10 -29.08
N LYS A 1191 -6.58 26.19 -28.96
CA LYS A 1191 -5.67 26.65 -30.03
C LYS A 1191 -4.57 25.64 -30.34
N THR A 1192 -4.04 24.94 -29.33
CA THR A 1192 -3.07 23.86 -29.55
C THR A 1192 -3.68 22.72 -30.35
N VAL A 1193 -4.93 22.32 -30.06
CA VAL A 1193 -5.62 21.27 -30.83
C VAL A 1193 -5.87 21.71 -32.27
N GLU A 1194 -6.29 22.95 -32.49
CA GLU A 1194 -6.49 23.54 -33.81
C GLU A 1194 -5.19 23.52 -34.63
N LEU A 1195 -4.10 24.05 -34.09
CA LEU A 1195 -2.79 24.09 -34.75
C LEU A 1195 -2.25 22.67 -35.05
N VAL A 1196 -2.47 21.71 -34.15
CA VAL A 1196 -2.05 20.32 -34.37
C VAL A 1196 -2.87 19.65 -35.48
N LYS A 1197 -4.17 19.98 -35.61
CA LYS A 1197 -5.01 19.51 -36.72
C LYS A 1197 -4.55 20.12 -38.04
N GLU A 1198 -4.29 21.43 -38.08
CA GLU A 1198 -3.71 22.12 -39.25
C GLU A 1198 -2.39 21.46 -39.69
N LEU A 1199 -1.49 21.18 -38.74
CA LEU A 1199 -0.23 20.51 -39.05
C LEU A 1199 -0.43 19.10 -39.62
N ALA A 1200 -1.39 18.34 -39.08
CA ALA A 1200 -1.68 16.97 -39.54
C ALA A 1200 -2.37 16.91 -40.91
N GLU A 1201 -3.02 18.00 -41.33
CA GLU A 1201 -3.57 18.15 -42.68
C GLU A 1201 -2.47 18.56 -43.69
N ALA A 1202 -1.52 19.38 -43.26
CA ALA A 1202 -0.43 19.88 -44.09
C ALA A 1202 0.74 18.88 -44.24
N VAL A 1203 0.94 18.01 -43.26
CA VAL A 1203 2.07 17.06 -43.18
C VAL A 1203 1.55 15.68 -42.80
N THR A 1204 2.07 14.65 -43.46
CA THR A 1204 1.70 13.24 -43.25
C THR A 1204 2.93 12.37 -43.05
N ALA A 1205 2.76 11.11 -42.64
CA ALA A 1205 3.87 10.18 -42.46
C ALA A 1205 4.61 9.86 -43.77
N GLU A 1206 3.94 9.98 -44.92
CA GLU A 1206 4.56 9.83 -46.24
C GLU A 1206 5.64 10.90 -46.46
N ASP A 1207 5.46 12.09 -45.88
CA ASP A 1207 6.43 13.17 -45.95
C ASP A 1207 7.75 12.85 -45.23
N TRP A 1208 7.88 11.77 -44.46
CA TRP A 1208 9.18 11.34 -43.93
C TRP A 1208 9.51 9.85 -44.11
N LEU A 1209 8.56 9.03 -44.58
CA LEU A 1209 8.77 7.63 -44.93
C LEU A 1209 8.92 7.40 -46.45
N GLY A 1210 8.40 8.32 -47.27
CA GLY A 1210 8.26 8.17 -48.72
C GLY A 1210 7.09 7.27 -49.13
N GLU A 1211 6.67 7.35 -50.40
CA GLU A 1211 5.49 6.69 -51.00
C GLU A 1211 5.47 5.15 -50.89
N SER A 1212 6.57 4.52 -50.45
CA SER A 1212 6.72 3.05 -50.44
C SER A 1212 6.17 2.35 -49.18
N VAL A 1213 5.64 3.09 -48.20
CA VAL A 1213 5.12 2.50 -46.96
C VAL A 1213 3.61 2.65 -46.91
N ASN A 1214 2.91 1.55 -47.18
CA ASN A 1214 1.45 1.46 -47.10
C ASN A 1214 1.03 1.58 -45.61
N VAL A 1215 0.85 2.82 -45.13
CA VAL A 1215 0.34 3.10 -43.78
C VAL A 1215 -1.15 2.74 -43.80
N SER A 1216 -1.50 1.54 -43.34
CA SER A 1216 -2.87 1.04 -43.36
C SER A 1216 -3.86 2.04 -42.74
N GLU A 1217 -5.01 2.24 -43.41
CA GLU A 1217 -6.13 3.12 -43.01
C GLU A 1217 -6.63 2.91 -41.56
N SER A 1218 -6.25 1.82 -40.88
CA SER A 1218 -6.56 1.61 -39.46
C SER A 1218 -5.94 2.63 -38.51
N LEU A 1219 -4.97 3.44 -38.97
CA LEU A 1219 -4.37 4.54 -38.18
C LEU A 1219 -5.12 5.87 -38.30
N LEU A 1220 -6.07 5.99 -39.25
CA LEU A 1220 -6.83 7.21 -39.52
C LEU A 1220 -8.09 7.37 -38.65
N SER A 1221 -8.45 6.38 -37.82
CA SER A 1221 -9.56 6.56 -36.88
C SER A 1221 -9.12 7.41 -35.69
N THR A 1222 -9.54 8.68 -35.68
CA THR A 1222 -9.47 9.60 -34.53
C THR A 1222 -10.16 9.05 -33.28
N ASP A 1223 -10.95 7.97 -33.40
CA ASP A 1223 -11.70 7.33 -32.32
C ASP A 1223 -10.86 6.40 -31.42
N GLY A 1224 -9.62 6.06 -31.81
CA GLY A 1224 -8.76 5.15 -31.05
C GLY A 1224 -8.16 5.73 -29.76
N VAL A 1225 -8.33 7.02 -29.48
CA VAL A 1225 -7.72 7.71 -28.32
C VAL A 1225 -8.66 7.78 -27.10
N VAL A 1226 -9.89 7.27 -27.21
CA VAL A 1226 -10.89 7.34 -26.12
C VAL A 1226 -10.97 6.07 -25.25
N GLN A 1227 -10.28 4.98 -25.60
CA GLN A 1227 -10.21 3.77 -24.76
C GLN A 1227 -8.77 3.33 -24.49
N GLU A 1228 -8.07 4.04 -23.60
CA GLU A 1228 -6.99 3.45 -22.79
C GLU A 1228 -6.88 4.08 -21.40
#